data_AF-A0A8S1HQS4-F1
#
_entry.id   AF-A0A8S1HQS4-F1
#
_cell.length_a   1.000
_cell.length_b   1.000
_cell.length_c   1.000
_cell.angle_alpha   90.00
_cell.angle_beta   90.00
_cell.angle_gamma   90.00
#
_symmetry.space_group_name_H-M   'P 1'
#
loop_
_entity.id
_entity.type
_entity.pdbx_description
1 polymer ?
#
loop_
_entity_poly.entity_id
_entity_poly.type
_entity_poly.pdbx_seq_one_letter_code
_entity_poly.pdbx_strand_id
1 'polypeptide(L)'
;MATVPETNEGGVTTPSTTVNISTVSKKDDEKRDQWGNQFEFLLTVLGLSVGLGNIWRFPMRAYDNGGSAFLIPYMSCAVLFGLPAMYLEATLGQFHRATPPTLFRRIAPILQGVGWMNVMVASSVSVYYIVLIGWITIYMMGVFLGHTDKWVRCDNSWNDPNTCFSLREQELCSANMSFPVYFNGTCTTPQYVKTIATIGATEQYFTDYVLLPSQGFTDFNLMNWKSLAGMTACWIFTILVLLKGVQYLGKTSYVTVILPYVIVLILFFRGITLEGAEDGLYYYLGKPDFSKVFIMKTWTEALKQMCFSLSVGYGGMITLASFNKPRNNCFRDALVVVIGDTFMSLIGGAAVFSTLGFLARQRDIEVPEVVQSGLSLAFVVYPEAMSRMPLPWLWAFLFFIMLFFLGISSEIALVEIGVASFIDQMPTWKPRRWAVVIGWCFILFSFGLVMCTDGGFYWFVMFDEYAAGVSSCVSLTVEILVIAYVYGRRNQELDMLEMLGPPKNAITKLIGQHSPYYQFNWMLVTPTLGTALVILSSIRDYPFEGDPNKYPVLFDIVGWFVCSIPVLMLPIFALVAVWQFGKDGYLLRGIFMKQRQLPSYPRIYAEMTLEEKNLQRILPDREPWSSAVNGYQFPDVLPADDSDPPLIPNASKMTRFVAADVNSKASPVEVKSSPGSDPGTPKGNSKIYNKFIVMITSLAAEIGALRLVSACSSQMIVARRHLPARGTKPLPRYLWDMEDLEKKSGGQYTPEPLRINRLGGRNPETGRKVNQHIGGGTKFDYFMIDFHRRGPTEAGETYDERVLEVRRDPNRTSHIALLAGQKGKRWILATENMKAGDIVSTTCHLSENPVIGVEGNAYPLGSLAIGTIVNSVERYPTTESEVFVQSAGAAATIVRHQGDFTVVKLPHKHEFSMHRECMATVGRLSHADISSKIFGSAQMHRRFGYKMSSGLFHKKDGYFGRKVRALPPVRVLDAPPTEPPPKQRFTLTKDDLSGLHGHAKVHNLLPSGYNTRDYPQ
;
A
#
# COMPACT_ATOMS: atom_id res chain seq x y z
N MET A 1 -69.77 -28.77 3.08
CA MET A 1 -70.72 -29.50 3.95
C MET A 1 -70.05 -29.56 5.32
N ALA A 2 -70.66 -29.00 6.37
CA ALA A 2 -70.03 -28.65 7.66
C ALA A 2 -68.88 -27.59 7.58
N THR A 3 -68.44 -26.94 8.68
CA THR A 3 -69.10 -25.80 9.37
C THR A 3 -68.12 -25.05 10.32
N VAL A 4 -67.99 -23.71 10.17
CA VAL A 4 -68.07 -22.63 11.22
C VAL A 4 -67.30 -22.78 12.57
N PRO A 5 -66.59 -21.77 13.15
CA PRO A 5 -65.90 -20.56 12.61
C PRO A 5 -64.56 -20.18 13.35
N GLU A 6 -64.12 -18.91 13.23
CA GLU A 6 -63.29 -18.08 14.17
C GLU A 6 -61.93 -18.56 14.76
N THR A 7 -60.87 -17.77 14.50
CA THR A 7 -60.24 -16.81 15.46
C THR A 7 -59.02 -16.08 14.84
N ASN A 8 -58.55 -14.98 15.45
CA ASN A 8 -57.35 -14.23 15.03
C ASN A 8 -56.09 -14.74 15.74
N GLU A 9 -54.93 -14.69 15.08
CA GLU A 9 -53.70 -14.10 15.67
C GLU A 9 -52.61 -13.83 14.62
N GLY A 10 -51.69 -12.89 14.90
CA GLY A 10 -50.72 -12.36 13.93
C GLY A 10 -49.28 -12.82 14.17
N GLY A 11 -48.67 -13.47 13.18
CA GLY A 11 -47.26 -13.88 13.23
C GLY A 11 -46.28 -12.74 12.93
N VAL A 12 -45.38 -12.45 13.88
CA VAL A 12 -44.34 -11.41 13.74
C VAL A 12 -43.15 -11.92 12.92
N THR A 13 -42.80 -11.23 11.82
CA THR A 13 -41.57 -11.46 11.06
C THR A 13 -40.60 -10.28 11.18
N THR A 14 -39.39 -10.53 11.67
CA THR A 14 -38.35 -9.51 11.90
C THR A 14 -37.75 -8.95 10.58
N PRO A 15 -37.62 -7.62 10.41
CA PRO A 15 -36.98 -7.04 9.23
C PRO A 15 -35.45 -7.14 9.29
N SER A 16 -34.83 -7.70 8.26
CA SER A 16 -33.36 -7.80 8.12
C SER A 16 -32.78 -6.55 7.45
N THR A 17 -32.22 -5.63 8.22
CA THR A 17 -31.68 -4.34 7.72
C THR A 17 -30.34 -4.49 6.98
N THR A 18 -30.37 -4.84 5.69
CA THR A 18 -29.18 -4.83 4.82
C THR A 18 -28.82 -3.40 4.39
N VAL A 19 -27.84 -2.78 5.07
CA VAL A 19 -27.37 -1.43 4.76
C VAL A 19 -26.52 -1.42 3.48
N ASN A 20 -27.09 -0.95 2.37
CA ASN A 20 -26.39 -0.81 1.08
C ASN A 20 -25.44 0.39 1.06
N ILE A 21 -24.23 0.22 1.61
CA ILE A 21 -23.15 1.21 1.50
C ILE A 21 -22.65 1.24 0.05
N SER A 22 -23.03 2.28 -0.72
CA SER A 22 -22.49 2.48 -2.06
C SER A 22 -22.38 3.96 -2.47
N THR A 23 -21.43 4.24 -3.37
CA THR A 23 -21.14 5.54 -3.99
C THR A 23 -20.70 6.68 -3.05
N VAL A 24 -19.39 6.80 -2.83
CA VAL A 24 -18.74 8.08 -2.51
C VAL A 24 -17.84 8.50 -3.67
N SER A 25 -17.83 9.81 -3.95
CA SER A 25 -17.11 10.41 -5.08
C SER A 25 -15.61 10.42 -4.85
N LYS A 26 -14.85 9.71 -5.69
CA LYS A 26 -13.40 9.92 -5.79
C LYS A 26 -13.10 11.24 -6.50
N LYS A 27 -12.68 12.25 -5.74
CA LYS A 27 -11.76 13.29 -6.22
C LYS A 27 -10.40 12.64 -6.55
N ASP A 28 -9.56 13.36 -7.27
CA ASP A 28 -8.26 12.84 -7.74
C ASP A 28 -7.26 12.68 -6.58
N ASP A 29 -7.14 11.45 -6.06
CA ASP A 29 -6.07 11.02 -5.16
C ASP A 29 -4.69 11.37 -5.78
N GLU A 30 -3.84 12.12 -5.06
CA GLU A 30 -2.43 12.27 -5.46
C GLU A 30 -1.76 10.91 -5.50
N LYS A 31 -1.27 10.50 -6.67
CA LYS A 31 -0.74 9.16 -6.86
C LYS A 31 0.63 9.05 -6.19
N ARG A 32 0.66 8.38 -5.02
CA ARG A 32 1.87 7.76 -4.47
C ARG A 32 2.47 6.85 -5.53
N ASP A 33 3.79 6.91 -5.66
CA ASP A 33 4.56 6.12 -6.63
C ASP A 33 4.41 4.61 -6.36
N GLN A 34 4.75 3.79 -7.35
CA GLN A 34 4.59 2.34 -7.31
C GLN A 34 5.77 1.62 -7.95
N TRP A 35 6.06 0.42 -7.45
CA TRP A 35 6.94 -0.55 -8.09
C TRP A 35 6.47 -0.87 -9.51
N GLY A 36 7.41 -1.06 -10.43
CA GLY A 36 7.09 -1.51 -11.79
C GLY A 36 6.47 -2.91 -11.74
N ASN A 37 7.20 -3.84 -11.13
CA ASN A 37 6.79 -5.23 -10.95
C ASN A 37 6.81 -5.67 -9.47
N GLN A 38 6.03 -6.70 -9.12
CA GLN A 38 5.97 -7.21 -7.74
C GLN A 38 7.29 -7.84 -7.29
N PHE A 39 8.06 -8.38 -8.24
CA PHE A 39 9.38 -8.94 -7.97
C PHE A 39 10.41 -7.88 -7.56
N GLU A 40 10.25 -6.64 -8.02
CA GLU A 40 11.12 -5.50 -7.66
C GLU A 40 10.94 -5.11 -6.19
N PHE A 41 9.69 -5.12 -5.70
CA PHE A 41 9.38 -5.00 -4.27
C PHE A 41 10.00 -6.15 -3.48
N LEU A 42 9.74 -7.39 -3.88
CA LEU A 42 10.19 -8.58 -3.17
C LEU A 42 11.72 -8.63 -3.05
N LEU A 43 12.46 -8.35 -4.13
CA LEU A 43 13.92 -8.23 -4.10
C LEU A 43 14.39 -7.10 -3.19
N THR A 44 13.72 -5.94 -3.21
CA THR A 44 14.12 -4.80 -2.38
C THR A 44 13.90 -5.07 -0.88
N VAL A 45 12.82 -5.77 -0.51
CA VAL A 45 12.63 -6.21 0.88
C VAL A 45 13.62 -7.31 1.25
N LEU A 46 13.91 -8.27 0.35
CA LEU A 46 14.96 -9.26 0.58
C LEU A 46 16.33 -8.61 0.78
N GLY A 47 16.67 -7.53 0.06
CA GLY A 47 17.92 -6.79 0.27
C GLY A 47 17.98 -5.97 1.56
N LEU A 48 16.82 -5.67 2.17
CA LEU A 48 16.73 -5.08 3.52
C LEU A 48 16.85 -6.15 4.60
N SER A 49 16.11 -7.25 4.47
CA SER A 49 16.04 -8.35 5.45
C SER A 49 17.17 -9.39 5.32
N VAL A 50 18.09 -9.23 4.35
CA VAL A 50 19.25 -10.09 4.16
C VAL A 50 20.46 -9.22 3.90
N GLY A 51 21.37 -9.22 4.88
CA GLY A 51 22.55 -8.37 4.91
C GLY A 51 23.77 -9.12 5.44
N LEU A 52 24.70 -8.37 6.00
CA LEU A 52 26.00 -8.90 6.42
C LEU A 52 25.92 -9.79 7.67
N GLY A 53 24.90 -9.57 8.52
CA GLY A 53 24.63 -10.40 9.69
C GLY A 53 24.34 -11.87 9.37
N ASN A 54 23.79 -12.17 8.18
CA ASN A 54 23.55 -13.54 7.72
C ASN A 54 24.87 -14.32 7.50
N ILE A 55 25.95 -13.62 7.15
CA ILE A 55 27.24 -14.23 6.76
C ILE A 55 28.21 -14.35 7.94
N TRP A 56 28.23 -13.41 8.90
CA TRP A 56 29.17 -13.49 10.03
C TRP A 56 28.54 -13.52 11.42
N ARG A 57 27.31 -13.01 11.61
CA ARG A 57 26.67 -12.97 12.94
C ARG A 57 25.92 -14.25 13.24
N PHE A 58 25.05 -14.69 12.32
CA PHE A 58 24.26 -15.92 12.46
C PHE A 58 25.10 -17.20 12.69
N PRO A 59 26.21 -17.47 11.96
CA PRO A 59 26.97 -18.70 12.14
C PRO A 59 27.61 -18.77 13.52
N MET A 60 28.22 -17.67 13.98
CA MET A 60 28.79 -17.53 15.32
C MET A 60 27.72 -17.74 16.39
N ARG A 61 26.58 -17.06 16.29
CA ARG A 61 25.49 -17.21 17.27
C ARG A 61 24.89 -18.62 17.28
N ALA A 62 24.90 -19.35 16.16
CA ALA A 62 24.52 -20.76 16.15
C ALA A 62 25.55 -21.62 16.92
N TYR A 63 26.84 -21.46 16.62
CA TYR A 63 27.93 -22.17 17.29
C TYR A 63 27.95 -21.94 18.81
N ASP A 64 27.95 -20.69 19.27
CA ASP A 64 27.97 -20.31 20.69
C ASP A 64 26.81 -20.95 21.50
N ASN A 65 25.70 -21.21 20.82
CA ASN A 65 24.45 -21.72 21.37
C ASN A 65 24.15 -23.18 20.98
N GLY A 66 25.18 -23.96 20.65
CA GLY A 66 25.09 -25.42 20.51
C GLY A 66 24.95 -25.93 19.07
N GLY A 67 25.46 -25.20 18.08
CA GLY A 67 25.46 -25.59 16.68
C GLY A 67 24.05 -25.73 16.12
N SER A 68 23.75 -26.86 15.49
CA SER A 68 22.43 -27.16 14.92
C SER A 68 21.29 -27.17 15.96
N ALA A 69 21.58 -27.31 17.26
CA ALA A 69 20.58 -27.17 18.32
C ALA A 69 19.96 -25.75 18.35
N PHE A 70 20.71 -24.70 17.99
CA PHE A 70 20.24 -23.32 17.89
C PHE A 70 19.16 -23.11 16.81
N LEU A 71 19.07 -24.00 15.83
CA LEU A 71 18.06 -23.91 14.78
C LEU A 71 16.64 -24.13 15.33
N ILE A 72 16.48 -24.86 16.43
CA ILE A 72 15.18 -25.06 17.09
C ILE A 72 14.61 -23.73 17.63
N PRO A 73 15.29 -22.97 18.50
CA PRO A 73 14.81 -21.67 18.95
C PRO A 73 14.74 -20.64 17.80
N TYR A 74 15.73 -20.61 16.89
CA TYR A 74 15.70 -19.66 15.76
C TYR A 74 14.49 -19.87 14.83
N MET A 75 14.19 -21.11 14.41
CA MET A 75 13.01 -21.42 13.60
C MET A 75 11.70 -21.22 14.38
N SER A 76 11.71 -21.47 15.69
CA SER A 76 10.56 -21.17 16.56
C SER A 76 10.28 -19.67 16.61
N CYS A 77 11.30 -18.84 16.78
CA CYS A 77 11.20 -17.38 16.70
C CYS A 77 10.78 -16.89 15.32
N ALA A 78 11.21 -17.54 14.23
CA ALA A 78 10.78 -17.21 12.86
C ALA A 78 9.25 -17.36 12.70
N VAL A 79 8.67 -18.45 13.21
CA VAL A 79 7.23 -18.75 13.10
C VAL A 79 6.39 -17.98 14.12
N LEU A 80 6.86 -17.87 15.38
CA LEU A 80 6.13 -17.27 16.50
C LEU A 80 6.26 -15.75 16.57
N PHE A 81 7.28 -15.15 15.97
CA PHE A 81 7.56 -13.71 16.07
C PHE A 81 7.88 -13.07 14.72
N GLY A 82 8.90 -13.56 14.00
CA GLY A 82 9.41 -12.94 12.77
C GLY A 82 8.36 -12.81 11.65
N LEU A 83 7.74 -13.93 11.26
CA LEU A 83 6.69 -13.94 10.22
C LEU A 83 5.43 -13.16 10.63
N PRO A 84 4.87 -13.30 11.85
CA PRO A 84 3.80 -12.42 12.33
C PRO A 84 4.16 -10.93 12.27
N ALA A 85 5.34 -10.52 12.72
CA ALA A 85 5.74 -9.11 12.76
C ALA A 85 6.01 -8.54 11.36
N MET A 86 6.67 -9.29 10.47
CA MET A 86 6.83 -8.89 9.06
C MET A 86 5.49 -8.80 8.32
N TYR A 87 4.55 -9.71 8.59
CA TYR A 87 3.20 -9.63 8.02
C TYR A 87 2.41 -8.43 8.56
N LEU A 88 2.60 -8.06 9.84
CA LEU A 88 2.03 -6.85 10.44
C LEU A 88 2.49 -5.60 9.69
N GLU A 89 3.79 -5.31 9.64
CA GLU A 89 4.33 -4.14 8.93
C GLU A 89 3.87 -4.09 7.46
N ALA A 90 3.87 -5.25 6.78
CA ALA A 90 3.47 -5.35 5.38
C ALA A 90 1.98 -5.00 5.16
N THR A 91 1.08 -5.44 6.05
CA THR A 91 -0.35 -5.07 5.98
C THR A 91 -0.57 -3.60 6.28
N LEU A 92 0.09 -3.06 7.31
CA LEU A 92 -0.02 -1.66 7.71
C LEU A 92 0.41 -0.72 6.57
N GLY A 93 1.59 -0.95 5.99
CA GLY A 93 2.12 -0.17 4.88
C GLY A 93 1.22 -0.24 3.65
N GLN A 94 0.87 -1.45 3.19
CA GLN A 94 0.11 -1.64 1.96
C GLN A 94 -1.33 -1.09 2.04
N PHE A 95 -1.99 -1.19 3.20
CA PHE A 95 -3.35 -0.67 3.39
C PHE A 95 -3.37 0.87 3.51
N HIS A 96 -2.53 1.43 4.37
CA HIS A 96 -2.53 2.87 4.66
C HIS A 96 -1.81 3.72 3.61
N ARG A 97 -0.93 3.10 2.81
CA ARG A 97 -0.15 3.73 1.72
C ARG A 97 0.59 5.00 2.17
N ALA A 98 1.19 4.91 3.34
CA ALA A 98 1.95 5.95 4.01
C ALA A 98 3.18 5.36 4.71
N THR A 99 4.20 6.19 4.90
CA THR A 99 5.33 5.92 5.81
C THR A 99 4.92 5.90 7.29
N PRO A 100 5.74 5.31 8.19
CA PRO A 100 5.39 5.16 9.60
C PRO A 100 4.96 6.47 10.31
N PRO A 101 5.65 7.62 10.15
CA PRO A 101 5.24 8.86 10.83
C PRO A 101 3.86 9.38 10.41
N THR A 102 3.45 9.12 9.16
CA THR A 102 2.12 9.51 8.65
C THR A 102 1.05 8.45 8.95
N LEU A 103 1.43 7.17 8.99
CA LEU A 103 0.58 6.07 9.46
C LEU A 103 0.09 6.33 10.90
N PHE A 104 1.02 6.44 11.86
CA PHE A 104 0.63 6.54 13.27
C PHE A 104 -0.08 7.86 13.60
N ARG A 105 0.31 8.97 12.97
CA ARG A 105 -0.41 10.26 13.05
C ARG A 105 -1.87 10.17 12.59
N ARG A 106 -2.18 9.36 11.56
CA ARG A 106 -3.56 9.11 11.11
C ARG A 106 -4.34 8.19 12.05
N ILE A 107 -3.65 7.31 12.79
CA ILE A 107 -4.25 6.49 13.86
C ILE A 107 -4.61 7.35 15.07
N ALA A 108 -3.68 8.18 15.57
CA ALA A 108 -3.98 9.28 16.48
C ALA A 108 -2.79 10.28 16.46
N PRO A 109 -3.03 11.61 16.48
CA PRO A 109 -1.96 12.61 16.44
C PRO A 109 -0.85 12.41 17.49
N ILE A 110 -1.19 11.99 18.73
CA ILE A 110 -0.21 11.73 19.79
C ILE A 110 0.79 10.62 19.44
N LEU A 111 0.40 9.68 18.56
CA LEU A 111 1.21 8.52 18.18
C LEU A 111 2.20 8.83 17.04
N GLN A 112 2.24 10.05 16.49
CA GLN A 112 3.19 10.44 15.44
C GLN A 112 4.67 10.11 15.81
N GLY A 113 5.01 10.18 17.10
CA GLY A 113 6.33 9.82 17.62
C GLY A 113 6.73 8.36 17.40
N VAL A 114 5.77 7.42 17.32
CA VAL A 114 6.05 5.99 17.08
C VAL A 114 6.70 5.82 15.71
N GLY A 115 6.17 6.49 14.70
CA GLY A 115 6.73 6.43 13.36
C GLY A 115 8.08 7.12 13.22
N TRP A 116 8.32 8.21 13.97
CA TRP A 116 9.63 8.86 14.01
C TRP A 116 10.67 8.04 14.79
N MET A 117 10.27 7.29 15.81
CA MET A 117 11.13 6.32 16.49
C MET A 117 11.62 5.25 15.50
N ASN A 118 10.73 4.63 14.71
CA ASN A 118 11.11 3.70 13.63
C ASN A 118 12.14 4.34 12.66
N VAL A 119 11.89 5.57 12.21
CA VAL A 119 12.83 6.32 11.34
C VAL A 119 14.18 6.56 12.03
N MET A 120 14.20 6.92 13.32
CA MET A 120 15.45 7.16 14.06
C MET A 120 16.24 5.89 14.35
N VAL A 121 15.59 4.73 14.56
CA VAL A 121 16.25 3.42 14.61
C VAL A 121 16.94 3.13 13.27
N ALA A 122 16.22 3.25 12.16
CA ALA A 122 16.80 3.06 10.82
C ALA A 122 17.96 4.04 10.52
N SER A 123 17.84 5.29 10.96
CA SER A 123 18.89 6.31 10.85
C SER A 123 20.15 5.94 11.63
N SER A 124 19.98 5.49 12.88
CA SER A 124 21.09 5.12 13.76
C SER A 124 21.87 3.93 13.23
N VAL A 125 21.21 2.97 12.57
CA VAL A 125 21.86 1.83 11.92
C VAL A 125 22.59 2.24 10.64
N SER A 126 21.95 3.03 9.77
CA SER A 126 22.58 3.55 8.54
C SER A 126 23.92 4.26 8.80
N VAL A 127 24.00 5.05 9.88
CA VAL A 127 25.23 5.80 10.25
C VAL A 127 26.44 4.90 10.47
N TYR A 128 26.32 3.76 11.16
CA TYR A 128 27.46 2.86 11.41
C TYR A 128 27.63 1.80 10.32
N TYR A 129 26.53 1.29 9.76
CA TYR A 129 26.56 0.21 8.78
C TYR A 129 27.31 0.63 7.50
N ILE A 130 27.14 1.88 7.04
CA ILE A 130 27.84 2.41 5.87
C ILE A 130 29.36 2.59 6.06
N VAL A 131 29.84 2.81 7.29
CA VAL A 131 31.29 2.88 7.60
C VAL A 131 31.94 1.52 7.31
N LEU A 132 31.26 0.44 7.70
CA LEU A 132 31.69 -0.93 7.48
C LEU A 132 31.59 -1.37 6.01
N ILE A 133 30.63 -0.84 5.24
CA ILE A 133 30.65 -0.96 3.77
C ILE A 133 31.85 -0.17 3.19
N GLY A 134 32.23 0.95 3.82
CA GLY A 134 33.48 1.65 3.56
C GLY A 134 34.72 0.77 3.75
N TRP A 135 34.81 0.00 4.83
CA TRP A 135 35.89 -0.98 5.04
C TRP A 135 35.89 -2.08 3.96
N ILE A 136 34.73 -2.65 3.63
CA ILE A 136 34.61 -3.60 2.50
C ILE A 136 35.10 -2.97 1.18
N THR A 137 34.84 -1.67 0.98
CA THR A 137 35.28 -0.93 -0.21
C THR A 137 36.80 -0.79 -0.26
N ILE A 138 37.51 -0.68 0.87
CA ILE A 138 38.98 -0.69 0.93
C ILE A 138 39.52 -2.06 0.45
N TYR A 139 38.97 -3.16 0.96
CA TYR A 139 39.35 -4.51 0.52
C TYR A 139 39.03 -4.74 -0.97
N MET A 140 37.85 -4.32 -1.44
CA MET A 140 37.48 -4.34 -2.86
C MET A 140 38.52 -3.62 -3.74
N MET A 141 38.93 -2.42 -3.35
CA MET A 141 39.97 -1.66 -4.07
C MET A 141 41.33 -2.37 -4.02
N GLY A 142 41.66 -3.03 -2.91
CA GLY A 142 42.82 -3.93 -2.82
C GLY A 142 42.78 -5.06 -3.85
N VAL A 143 41.62 -5.71 -4.04
CA VAL A 143 41.42 -6.73 -5.08
C VAL A 143 41.55 -6.14 -6.48
N PHE A 144 40.86 -5.04 -6.78
CA PHE A 144 40.89 -4.41 -8.12
C PHE A 144 42.29 -3.90 -8.52
N LEU A 145 43.13 -3.53 -7.56
CA LEU A 145 44.53 -3.13 -7.77
C LEU A 145 45.51 -4.31 -7.79
N GLY A 146 45.04 -5.56 -7.64
CA GLY A 146 45.89 -6.75 -7.63
C GLY A 146 46.75 -6.92 -6.37
N HIS A 147 46.44 -6.19 -5.29
CA HIS A 147 47.20 -6.18 -4.04
C HIS A 147 46.77 -7.27 -3.03
N THR A 148 46.14 -8.35 -3.49
CA THR A 148 45.57 -9.42 -2.64
C THR A 148 46.61 -10.28 -1.91
N ASP A 149 47.90 -10.07 -2.18
CA ASP A 149 49.00 -10.73 -1.49
C ASP A 149 49.54 -9.93 -0.30
N LYS A 150 49.38 -8.60 -0.28
CA LYS A 150 49.94 -7.72 0.75
C LYS A 150 49.35 -7.96 2.14
N TRP A 151 48.07 -8.27 2.24
CA TRP A 151 47.42 -8.56 3.53
C TRP A 151 47.79 -9.93 4.12
N VAL A 152 48.63 -10.73 3.45
CA VAL A 152 49.03 -12.09 3.90
C VAL A 152 50.50 -12.14 4.35
N ARG A 153 51.27 -11.07 4.14
CA ARG A 153 52.73 -11.05 4.32
C ARG A 153 53.18 -10.07 5.39
N CYS A 154 54.27 -10.41 6.06
CA CYS A 154 54.93 -9.50 7.00
C CYS A 154 55.78 -8.39 6.33
N ASP A 155 55.95 -8.39 4.99
CA ASP A 155 56.83 -7.49 4.22
C ASP A 155 56.34 -6.03 4.01
N ASN A 156 55.35 -5.55 4.77
CA ASN A 156 54.70 -4.25 4.56
C ASN A 156 54.97 -3.24 5.69
N SER A 157 54.91 -1.94 5.36
CA SER A 157 55.31 -0.82 6.24
C SER A 157 54.36 -0.53 7.42
N TRP A 158 53.31 -1.32 7.60
CA TRP A 158 52.33 -1.21 8.69
C TRP A 158 52.41 -2.39 9.66
N ASN A 159 53.16 -3.44 9.32
CA ASN A 159 53.35 -4.61 10.18
C ASN A 159 54.44 -4.32 11.21
N ASP A 160 54.30 -4.84 12.44
CA ASP A 160 55.39 -4.82 13.43
C ASP A 160 56.31 -6.05 13.24
N PRO A 161 57.62 -5.87 12.96
CA PRO A 161 58.58 -6.96 12.80
C PRO A 161 58.71 -7.90 14.02
N ASN A 162 58.29 -7.44 15.20
CA ASN A 162 58.42 -8.16 16.47
C ASN A 162 57.18 -9.01 16.83
N THR A 163 56.07 -8.86 16.12
CA THR A 163 54.81 -9.58 16.41
C THR A 163 54.14 -10.19 15.19
N CYS A 164 54.45 -9.72 13.96
CA CYS A 164 53.83 -10.25 12.74
C CYS A 164 54.19 -11.71 12.46
N PHE A 165 53.17 -12.51 12.13
CA PHE A 165 53.31 -13.90 11.71
C PHE A 165 52.56 -14.16 10.39
N SER A 166 53.29 -14.65 9.37
CA SER A 166 52.70 -15.13 8.11
C SER A 166 52.80 -16.64 8.01
N LEU A 167 51.63 -17.28 7.86
CA LEU A 167 51.51 -18.72 7.67
C LEU A 167 52.13 -19.20 6.35
N ARG A 168 52.23 -18.34 5.33
CA ARG A 168 52.88 -18.67 4.05
C ARG A 168 54.40 -18.76 4.20
N GLU A 169 54.98 -17.88 4.99
CA GLU A 169 56.42 -17.83 5.23
C GLU A 169 56.84 -18.96 6.20
N GLN A 170 55.95 -19.31 7.14
CA GLN A 170 56.07 -20.52 7.98
C GLN A 170 56.14 -21.82 7.17
N GLU A 171 55.31 -21.99 6.13
CA GLU A 171 55.37 -23.16 5.24
C GLU A 171 56.75 -23.29 4.56
N LEU A 172 57.31 -22.19 4.04
CA LEU A 172 58.65 -22.21 3.42
C LEU A 172 59.77 -22.55 4.43
N CYS A 173 59.66 -22.12 5.69
CA CYS A 173 60.59 -22.57 6.73
C CYS A 173 60.45 -24.08 7.01
N SER A 174 59.22 -24.58 7.15
CA SER A 174 58.93 -25.97 7.51
C SER A 174 59.47 -27.00 6.52
N ALA A 175 59.66 -26.62 5.25
CA ALA A 175 60.25 -27.47 4.22
C ALA A 175 61.77 -27.72 4.40
N ASN A 176 62.47 -26.87 5.15
CA ASN A 176 63.95 -26.86 5.21
C ASN A 176 64.53 -27.24 6.59
N MET A 177 63.72 -27.25 7.65
CA MET A 177 64.17 -27.56 9.02
C MET A 177 63.12 -28.38 9.78
N SER A 178 63.56 -29.12 10.81
CA SER A 178 62.66 -29.73 11.80
C SER A 178 62.30 -28.71 12.88
N PHE A 179 61.01 -28.49 13.10
CA PHE A 179 60.46 -27.52 14.06
C PHE A 179 60.96 -26.06 13.94
N PRO A 180 61.01 -25.43 12.75
CA PRO A 180 61.26 -24.00 12.63
C PRO A 180 59.99 -23.18 12.85
N VAL A 181 60.16 -21.96 13.36
CA VAL A 181 59.13 -20.91 13.38
C VAL A 181 59.67 -19.70 12.63
N TYR A 182 58.94 -19.24 11.60
CA TYR A 182 59.26 -18.00 10.91
C TYR A 182 58.95 -16.80 11.79
N PHE A 183 59.96 -16.02 12.13
CA PHE A 183 59.87 -14.86 13.01
C PHE A 183 60.94 -13.83 12.63
N ASN A 184 60.56 -12.55 12.60
CA ASN A 184 61.45 -11.43 12.24
C ASN A 184 62.33 -11.71 10.99
N GLY A 185 61.69 -12.16 9.90
CA GLY A 185 62.35 -12.46 8.63
C GLY A 185 63.23 -13.72 8.58
N THR A 186 63.26 -14.54 9.64
CA THR A 186 64.18 -15.70 9.77
C THR A 186 63.47 -16.96 10.28
N CYS A 187 63.99 -18.13 9.91
CA CYS A 187 63.55 -19.41 10.50
C CYS A 187 64.28 -19.63 11.83
N THR A 188 63.55 -19.61 12.95
CA THR A 188 64.09 -19.74 14.33
C THR A 188 63.52 -20.96 15.05
N THR A 189 63.96 -21.26 16.28
CA THR A 189 63.44 -22.40 17.07
C THR A 189 62.34 -21.97 18.06
N PRO A 190 61.31 -22.81 18.30
CA PRO A 190 60.07 -22.41 18.99
C PRO A 190 60.23 -21.97 20.45
N GLN A 191 61.35 -22.30 21.10
CA GLN A 191 61.68 -21.85 22.45
C GLN A 191 61.68 -20.33 22.61
N TYR A 192 61.99 -19.56 21.55
CA TYR A 192 62.03 -18.10 21.61
C TYR A 192 60.66 -17.43 21.37
N VAL A 193 59.76 -18.11 20.63
CA VAL A 193 58.49 -17.52 20.19
C VAL A 193 57.36 -17.76 21.20
N LYS A 194 57.41 -18.82 22.02
CA LYS A 194 56.40 -19.09 23.06
C LYS A 194 56.22 -17.99 24.13
N THR A 195 57.14 -17.03 24.21
CA THR A 195 57.09 -15.86 25.10
C THR A 195 56.52 -14.59 24.46
N ILE A 196 56.15 -14.62 23.17
CA ILE A 196 55.68 -13.46 22.41
C ILE A 196 54.30 -13.78 21.83
N ALA A 197 53.34 -12.86 21.99
CA ALA A 197 52.03 -12.98 21.37
C ALA A 197 52.13 -12.62 19.87
N THR A 198 52.24 -13.64 19.02
CA THR A 198 52.28 -13.47 17.55
C THR A 198 50.89 -13.14 17.00
N ILE A 199 50.80 -12.11 16.15
CA ILE A 199 49.58 -11.63 15.52
C ILE A 199 49.64 -11.97 14.02
N GLY A 200 48.52 -12.42 13.44
CA GLY A 200 48.49 -12.79 12.01
C GLY A 200 48.68 -11.60 11.08
N ALA A 201 49.37 -11.78 9.94
CA ALA A 201 49.56 -10.71 8.94
C ALA A 201 48.21 -10.12 8.43
N THR A 202 47.17 -10.94 8.28
CA THR A 202 45.81 -10.49 7.96
C THR A 202 45.13 -9.70 9.08
N GLU A 203 45.54 -9.93 10.32
CA GLU A 203 45.02 -9.26 11.51
C GLU A 203 45.66 -7.87 11.65
N GLN A 204 47.00 -7.79 11.52
CA GLN A 204 47.72 -6.51 11.42
C GLN A 204 47.29 -5.69 10.20
N TYR A 205 46.94 -6.31 9.07
CA TYR A 205 46.34 -5.56 7.96
C TYR A 205 44.99 -4.93 8.34
N PHE A 206 44.16 -5.62 9.12
CA PHE A 206 42.88 -5.06 9.56
C PHE A 206 43.06 -3.98 10.63
N THR A 207 43.87 -4.22 11.68
CA THR A 207 44.09 -3.24 12.75
C THR A 207 44.95 -2.06 12.27
N ASP A 208 46.10 -2.32 11.68
CA ASP A 208 47.20 -1.35 11.55
C ASP A 208 47.23 -0.66 10.18
N TYR A 209 46.48 -1.18 9.19
CA TYR A 209 46.30 -0.54 7.88
C TYR A 209 44.87 -0.07 7.59
N VAL A 210 43.84 -0.85 7.96
CA VAL A 210 42.44 -0.50 7.67
C VAL A 210 41.82 0.35 8.76
N LEU A 211 41.92 -0.05 10.03
CA LEU A 211 41.27 0.65 11.16
C LEU A 211 42.09 1.83 11.69
N LEU A 212 43.37 1.63 11.99
CA LEU A 212 44.24 2.57 12.73
C LEU A 212 43.63 2.98 14.10
N PRO A 213 43.35 2.02 15.01
CA PRO A 213 42.67 2.29 16.27
C PRO A 213 43.52 3.10 17.25
N SER A 214 42.89 4.01 18.00
CA SER A 214 43.51 4.72 19.12
C SER A 214 43.67 3.86 20.38
N GLN A 215 44.43 4.36 21.36
CA GLN A 215 44.60 3.73 22.68
C GLN A 215 43.33 3.77 23.55
N GLY A 216 42.45 4.77 23.36
CA GLY A 216 41.19 4.87 24.08
C GLY A 216 40.02 5.52 23.32
N PHE A 217 38.81 5.27 23.82
CA PHE A 217 37.51 5.72 23.28
C PHE A 217 37.37 7.24 23.03
N THR A 218 38.17 8.06 23.74
CA THR A 218 38.15 9.53 23.69
C THR A 218 39.09 10.15 22.65
N ASP A 219 39.93 9.35 22.01
CA ASP A 219 41.17 9.84 21.41
C ASP A 219 41.00 10.12 19.91
N PHE A 220 40.26 11.19 19.61
CA PHE A 220 39.97 11.66 18.25
C PHE A 220 41.17 12.41 17.62
N ASN A 221 42.33 11.76 17.52
CA ASN A 221 43.58 12.41 17.12
C ASN A 221 43.63 12.77 15.62
N LEU A 222 43.52 11.77 14.74
CA LEU A 222 43.55 11.92 13.29
C LEU A 222 42.27 11.39 12.63
N MET A 223 42.13 11.70 11.34
CA MET A 223 41.05 11.24 10.48
C MET A 223 41.60 10.15 9.55
N ASN A 224 41.10 8.92 9.68
CA ASN A 224 41.43 7.80 8.82
C ASN A 224 40.83 8.06 7.42
N TRP A 225 41.66 8.65 6.55
CA TRP A 225 41.25 9.05 5.20
C TRP A 225 40.79 7.87 4.33
N LYS A 226 41.26 6.64 4.61
CA LYS A 226 40.84 5.43 3.87
C LYS A 226 39.38 5.11 4.16
N SER A 227 39.03 5.06 5.45
CA SER A 227 37.67 4.84 5.93
C SER A 227 36.74 5.96 5.46
N LEU A 228 37.18 7.23 5.56
CA LEU A 228 36.42 8.38 5.06
C LEU A 228 36.18 8.31 3.53
N ALA A 229 37.18 7.94 2.73
CA ALA A 229 37.04 7.80 1.28
C ALA A 229 36.10 6.64 0.90
N GLY A 230 36.21 5.49 1.56
CA GLY A 230 35.31 4.35 1.37
C GLY A 230 33.86 4.70 1.71
N MET A 231 33.63 5.31 2.88
CA MET A 231 32.30 5.77 3.30
C MET A 231 31.73 6.81 2.32
N THR A 232 32.55 7.77 1.85
CA THR A 232 32.14 8.79 0.87
C THR A 232 31.70 8.16 -0.46
N ALA A 233 32.44 7.15 -0.96
CA ALA A 233 32.07 6.43 -2.17
C ALA A 233 30.72 5.69 -2.02
N CYS A 234 30.47 5.08 -0.85
CA CYS A 234 29.21 4.41 -0.54
C CYS A 234 28.03 5.41 -0.52
N TRP A 235 28.19 6.58 0.11
CA TRP A 235 27.15 7.61 0.13
C TRP A 235 26.82 8.15 -1.27
N ILE A 236 27.84 8.37 -2.11
CA ILE A 236 27.64 8.79 -3.51
C ILE A 236 26.83 7.72 -4.27
N PHE A 237 27.14 6.43 -4.09
CA PHE A 237 26.38 5.34 -4.70
C PHE A 237 24.92 5.30 -4.22
N THR A 238 24.69 5.40 -2.91
CA THR A 238 23.33 5.43 -2.32
C THR A 238 22.50 6.61 -2.85
N ILE A 239 23.08 7.82 -2.90
CA ILE A 239 22.44 8.99 -3.49
C ILE A 239 22.05 8.72 -4.95
N LEU A 240 22.99 8.23 -5.77
CA LEU A 240 22.75 7.98 -7.21
C LEU A 240 21.59 7.00 -7.46
N VAL A 241 21.40 5.99 -6.60
CA VAL A 241 20.26 5.07 -6.70
C VAL A 241 18.95 5.74 -6.26
N LEU A 242 18.95 6.48 -5.13
CA LEU A 242 17.74 7.07 -4.55
C LEU A 242 17.23 8.34 -5.28
N LEU A 243 18.06 9.03 -6.06
CA LEU A 243 17.67 10.20 -6.85
C LEU A 243 16.44 9.95 -7.77
N LYS A 244 16.32 8.74 -8.32
CA LYS A 244 15.20 8.33 -9.20
C LYS A 244 14.07 7.58 -8.48
N GLY A 245 14.18 7.41 -7.16
CA GLY A 245 13.17 6.80 -6.31
C GLY A 245 12.95 5.29 -6.53
N VAL A 246 11.85 4.78 -5.99
CA VAL A 246 11.55 3.34 -5.86
C VAL A 246 11.62 2.55 -7.18
N GLN A 247 11.37 3.18 -8.33
CA GLN A 247 11.49 2.54 -9.65
C GLN A 247 12.92 2.28 -10.12
N TYR A 248 13.92 2.92 -9.50
CA TYR A 248 15.34 2.68 -9.77
C TYR A 248 15.95 1.81 -8.68
N LEU A 249 15.59 2.03 -7.41
CA LEU A 249 15.84 1.11 -6.29
C LEU A 249 15.46 -0.34 -6.64
N GLY A 250 14.21 -0.55 -7.09
CA GLY A 250 13.70 -1.85 -7.53
C GLY A 250 14.32 -2.41 -8.81
N LYS A 251 15.21 -1.66 -9.48
CA LYS A 251 16.01 -2.13 -10.63
C LYS A 251 17.44 -2.46 -10.23
N THR A 252 18.01 -1.69 -9.31
CA THR A 252 19.30 -1.98 -8.67
C THR A 252 19.26 -3.32 -7.93
N SER A 253 18.15 -3.65 -7.26
CA SER A 253 18.02 -4.88 -6.47
C SER A 253 18.09 -6.19 -7.28
N TYR A 254 17.86 -6.18 -8.60
CA TYR A 254 18.17 -7.36 -9.45
C TYR A 254 19.65 -7.71 -9.45
N VAL A 255 20.54 -6.73 -9.30
CA VAL A 255 22.00 -6.98 -9.21
C VAL A 255 22.39 -7.17 -7.75
N THR A 256 22.05 -6.20 -6.89
CA THR A 256 22.59 -6.18 -5.52
C THR A 256 22.05 -7.27 -4.60
N VAL A 257 20.93 -7.93 -4.95
CA VAL A 257 20.36 -9.01 -4.13
C VAL A 257 20.53 -10.38 -4.77
N ILE A 258 20.31 -10.52 -6.09
CA ILE A 258 20.46 -11.84 -6.74
C ILE A 258 21.94 -12.26 -6.78
N LEU A 259 22.88 -11.33 -7.04
CA LEU A 259 24.29 -11.69 -7.18
C LEU A 259 24.89 -12.25 -5.87
N PRO A 260 24.68 -11.67 -4.67
CA PRO A 260 25.10 -12.30 -3.43
C PRO A 260 24.56 -13.72 -3.20
N TYR A 261 23.29 -14.01 -3.51
CA TYR A 261 22.75 -15.37 -3.37
C TYR A 261 23.46 -16.37 -4.30
N VAL A 262 23.75 -15.96 -5.55
CA VAL A 262 24.53 -16.79 -6.50
C VAL A 262 25.96 -16.99 -5.99
N ILE A 263 26.60 -15.96 -5.43
CA ILE A 263 27.95 -16.06 -4.89
C ILE A 263 28.00 -16.93 -3.62
N VAL A 264 27.04 -16.82 -2.70
CA VAL A 264 26.97 -17.69 -1.52
C VAL A 264 26.84 -19.16 -1.93
N LEU A 265 26.06 -19.47 -2.98
CA LEU A 265 25.99 -20.84 -3.52
C LEU A 265 27.34 -21.29 -4.11
N ILE A 266 28.04 -20.43 -4.85
CA ILE A 266 29.39 -20.73 -5.40
C ILE A 266 30.41 -20.95 -4.25
N LEU A 267 30.40 -20.11 -3.22
CA LEU A 267 31.27 -20.22 -2.05
C LEU A 267 30.91 -21.42 -1.18
N PHE A 268 29.64 -21.81 -1.07
CA PHE A 268 29.22 -23.04 -0.42
C PHE A 268 29.74 -24.28 -1.16
N PHE A 269 29.49 -24.38 -2.47
CA PHE A 269 30.00 -25.49 -3.28
C PHE A 269 31.54 -25.53 -3.33
N ARG A 270 32.22 -24.37 -3.26
CA ARG A 270 33.67 -24.36 -3.09
C ARG A 270 34.08 -24.82 -1.69
N GLY A 271 33.43 -24.32 -0.64
CA GLY A 271 33.72 -24.65 0.76
C GLY A 271 33.69 -26.15 1.01
N ILE A 272 32.62 -26.84 0.57
CA ILE A 272 32.48 -28.30 0.74
C ILE A 272 33.43 -29.14 -0.14
N THR A 273 34.23 -28.52 -1.01
CA THR A 273 35.29 -29.19 -1.81
C THR A 273 36.70 -28.84 -1.32
N LEU A 274 36.82 -28.36 -0.08
CA LEU A 274 38.08 -28.14 0.62
C LEU A 274 38.35 -29.29 1.60
N GLU A 275 39.61 -29.68 1.72
CA GLU A 275 40.05 -30.67 2.71
C GLU A 275 39.86 -30.09 4.14
N GLY A 276 39.29 -30.86 5.06
CA GLY A 276 38.91 -30.37 6.40
C GLY A 276 37.57 -29.63 6.47
N ALA A 277 36.86 -29.43 5.35
CA ALA A 277 35.52 -28.84 5.38
C ALA A 277 34.50 -29.65 6.20
N GLU A 278 34.72 -30.97 6.30
CA GLU A 278 33.92 -31.89 7.09
C GLU A 278 34.02 -31.63 8.60
N ASP A 279 35.20 -31.28 9.13
CA ASP A 279 35.39 -30.93 10.54
C ASP A 279 34.58 -29.68 10.91
N GLY A 280 34.68 -28.63 10.08
CA GLY A 280 33.92 -27.39 10.28
C GLY A 280 32.41 -27.60 10.20
N LEU A 281 31.93 -28.37 9.22
CA LEU A 281 30.51 -28.75 9.14
C LEU A 281 30.07 -29.66 10.29
N TYR A 282 30.95 -30.48 10.85
CA TYR A 282 30.65 -31.27 12.04
C TYR A 282 30.44 -30.39 13.28
N TYR A 283 31.30 -29.39 13.50
CA TYR A 283 31.09 -28.39 14.56
C TYR A 283 29.81 -27.54 14.36
N TYR A 284 29.41 -27.25 13.12
CA TYR A 284 28.20 -26.48 12.81
C TYR A 284 26.90 -27.30 12.89
N LEU A 285 26.87 -28.50 12.30
CA LEU A 285 25.67 -29.31 12.11
C LEU A 285 25.70 -30.66 12.85
N GLY A 286 26.86 -31.30 12.91
CA GLY A 286 27.01 -32.67 13.41
C GLY A 286 27.12 -32.82 14.94
N LYS A 287 27.44 -31.74 15.66
CA LYS A 287 27.70 -31.71 17.11
C LYS A 287 26.66 -30.85 17.88
N PRO A 288 25.35 -31.18 17.86
CA PRO A 288 24.32 -30.40 18.57
C PRO A 288 24.43 -30.52 20.09
N ASP A 289 24.52 -29.39 20.79
CA ASP A 289 24.37 -29.33 22.25
C ASP A 289 22.94 -28.93 22.63
N PHE A 290 22.07 -29.92 22.77
CA PHE A 290 20.67 -29.72 23.18
C PHE A 290 20.53 -29.12 24.60
N SER A 291 21.58 -29.16 25.44
CA SER A 291 21.56 -28.53 26.77
C SER A 291 21.37 -27.01 26.67
N LYS A 292 21.92 -26.39 25.60
CA LYS A 292 21.78 -24.95 25.32
C LYS A 292 20.34 -24.52 25.06
N VAL A 293 19.51 -25.42 24.50
CA VAL A 293 18.10 -25.13 24.17
C VAL A 293 17.26 -24.85 25.42
N PHE A 294 17.69 -25.31 26.60
CA PHE A 294 17.05 -25.01 27.88
C PHE A 294 17.57 -23.72 28.55
N ILE A 295 18.59 -23.06 27.98
CA ILE A 295 19.18 -21.83 28.52
C ILE A 295 18.45 -20.62 27.95
N MET A 296 17.91 -19.74 28.80
CA MET A 296 17.15 -18.57 28.35
C MET A 296 17.96 -17.62 27.45
N LYS A 297 19.27 -17.47 27.71
CA LYS A 297 20.20 -16.70 26.86
C LYS A 297 20.14 -17.14 25.38
N THR A 298 20.03 -18.44 25.12
CA THR A 298 19.96 -18.99 23.77
C THR A 298 18.69 -18.58 23.03
N TRP A 299 17.55 -18.51 23.72
CA TRP A 299 16.30 -17.97 23.15
C TRP A 299 16.37 -16.46 22.95
N THR A 300 16.97 -15.71 23.89
CA THR A 300 17.20 -14.27 23.76
C THR A 300 18.06 -13.94 22.55
N GLU A 301 19.19 -14.64 22.33
CA GLU A 301 20.06 -14.39 21.18
C GLU A 301 19.44 -14.86 19.85
N ALA A 302 18.65 -15.95 19.84
CA ALA A 302 17.87 -16.35 18.68
C ALA A 302 16.82 -15.29 18.28
N LEU A 303 16.11 -14.73 19.27
CA LEU A 303 15.09 -13.71 19.04
C LEU A 303 15.70 -12.36 18.65
N LYS A 304 16.80 -11.93 19.29
CA LYS A 304 17.60 -10.78 18.84
C LYS A 304 18.03 -10.96 17.38
N GLN A 305 18.66 -12.08 17.04
CA GLN A 305 19.14 -12.36 15.68
C GLN A 305 18.00 -12.32 14.66
N MET A 306 16.80 -12.80 15.00
CA MET A 306 15.60 -12.72 14.15
C MET A 306 15.16 -11.26 13.88
N CYS A 307 15.13 -10.40 14.92
CA CYS A 307 14.81 -8.97 14.77
C CYS A 307 15.84 -8.25 13.89
N PHE A 308 17.13 -8.50 14.15
CA PHE A 308 18.25 -7.91 13.42
C PHE A 308 18.30 -8.35 11.94
N SER A 309 18.10 -9.64 11.64
CA SER A 309 18.05 -10.15 10.26
C SER A 309 16.91 -9.49 9.49
N LEU A 310 15.67 -9.67 9.96
CA LEU A 310 14.49 -9.27 9.20
C LEU A 310 14.29 -7.73 9.14
N SER A 311 15.01 -6.95 9.95
CA SER A 311 14.90 -5.49 10.07
C SER A 311 13.49 -5.01 10.47
N VAL A 312 12.90 -5.67 11.47
CA VAL A 312 11.52 -5.40 11.95
C VAL A 312 11.53 -4.42 13.12
N GLY A 313 10.59 -3.47 13.15
CA GLY A 313 10.58 -2.33 14.07
C GLY A 313 11.31 -1.09 13.53
N TYR A 314 11.92 -1.21 12.35
CA TYR A 314 12.60 -0.13 11.64
C TYR A 314 11.60 0.66 10.75
N GLY A 315 10.37 0.15 10.57
CA GLY A 315 9.37 0.71 9.65
C GLY A 315 9.75 0.57 8.17
N GLY A 316 10.73 -0.30 7.87
CA GLY A 316 11.22 -0.57 6.53
C GLY A 316 10.20 -1.32 5.69
N MET A 317 9.59 -2.38 6.25
CA MET A 317 8.56 -3.14 5.54
C MET A 317 7.28 -2.31 5.39
N ILE A 318 6.91 -1.49 6.39
CA ILE A 318 5.82 -0.48 6.25
C ILE A 318 6.10 0.44 5.06
N THR A 319 7.30 1.02 4.99
CA THR A 319 7.68 1.99 3.96
C THR A 319 7.68 1.35 2.58
N LEU A 320 8.35 0.21 2.40
CA LEU A 320 8.45 -0.48 1.10
C LEU A 320 7.06 -1.00 0.64
N ALA A 321 6.25 -1.53 1.56
CA ALA A 321 4.90 -1.99 1.25
C ALA A 321 3.92 -0.84 0.93
N SER A 322 4.17 0.39 1.39
CA SER A 322 3.33 1.55 1.05
C SER A 322 3.22 1.83 -0.45
N PHE A 323 4.26 1.47 -1.22
CA PHE A 323 4.32 1.61 -2.67
C PHE A 323 3.68 0.43 -3.44
N ASN A 324 3.19 -0.61 -2.75
CA ASN A 324 2.49 -1.73 -3.38
C ASN A 324 1.13 -1.33 -3.96
N LYS A 325 0.62 -2.23 -4.80
CA LYS A 325 -0.76 -2.18 -5.33
C LYS A 325 -1.70 -2.65 -4.21
N PRO A 326 -2.84 -1.98 -3.93
CA PRO A 326 -3.64 -2.27 -2.73
C PRO A 326 -4.07 -3.73 -2.55
N ARG A 327 -4.41 -4.44 -3.64
CA ARG A 327 -4.81 -5.87 -3.62
C ARG A 327 -3.65 -6.83 -3.91
N ASN A 328 -2.43 -6.49 -3.52
CA ASN A 328 -1.30 -7.39 -3.59
C ASN A 328 -1.31 -8.39 -2.41
N ASN A 329 -0.73 -9.58 -2.60
CA ASN A 329 -0.67 -10.62 -1.57
C ASN A 329 0.57 -10.44 -0.66
N CYS A 330 0.50 -9.44 0.24
CA CYS A 330 1.55 -9.16 1.21
C CYS A 330 1.85 -10.34 2.16
N PHE A 331 0.90 -11.25 2.38
CA PHE A 331 1.13 -12.48 3.15
C PHE A 331 2.12 -13.41 2.45
N ARG A 332 1.97 -13.62 1.13
CA ARG A 332 2.93 -14.39 0.33
C ARG A 332 4.30 -13.71 0.33
N ASP A 333 4.34 -12.39 0.18
CA ASP A 333 5.60 -11.66 0.11
C ASP A 333 6.37 -11.77 1.44
N ALA A 334 5.71 -11.55 2.58
CA ALA A 334 6.33 -11.72 3.90
C ALA A 334 6.83 -13.16 4.15
N LEU A 335 6.07 -14.17 3.73
CA LEU A 335 6.49 -15.58 3.82
C LEU A 335 7.76 -15.87 3.00
N VAL A 336 7.85 -15.34 1.77
CA VAL A 336 9.03 -15.53 0.92
C VAL A 336 10.26 -14.78 1.48
N VAL A 337 10.07 -13.62 2.10
CA VAL A 337 11.17 -12.88 2.75
C VAL A 337 11.77 -13.68 3.92
N VAL A 338 10.92 -14.18 4.84
CA VAL A 338 11.40 -14.96 6.00
C VAL A 338 12.09 -16.26 5.58
N ILE A 339 11.57 -16.92 4.53
CA ILE A 339 12.22 -18.11 3.95
C ILE A 339 13.57 -17.74 3.30
N GLY A 340 13.67 -16.60 2.60
CA GLY A 340 14.92 -16.13 1.98
C GLY A 340 16.01 -15.81 2.99
N ASP A 341 15.67 -15.07 4.05
CA ASP A 341 16.58 -14.78 5.18
C ASP A 341 17.07 -16.06 5.88
N THR A 342 16.15 -16.97 6.21
CA THR A 342 16.47 -18.27 6.80
C THR A 342 17.41 -19.08 5.90
N PHE A 343 17.13 -19.13 4.60
CA PHE A 343 17.91 -19.86 3.60
C PHE A 343 19.33 -19.29 3.45
N MET A 344 19.46 -17.96 3.36
CA MET A 344 20.76 -17.30 3.28
C MET A 344 21.58 -17.49 4.55
N SER A 345 20.94 -17.42 5.73
CA SER A 345 21.59 -17.65 7.03
C SER A 345 22.13 -19.08 7.15
N LEU A 346 21.34 -20.09 6.75
CA LEU A 346 21.75 -21.50 6.81
C LEU A 346 22.88 -21.85 5.82
N ILE A 347 22.76 -21.44 4.55
CA ILE A 347 23.79 -21.76 3.54
C ILE A 347 25.03 -20.89 3.74
N GLY A 348 24.85 -19.61 4.13
CA GLY A 348 25.94 -18.74 4.55
C GLY A 348 26.73 -19.36 5.71
N GLY A 349 26.04 -19.80 6.77
CA GLY A 349 26.68 -20.52 7.88
C GLY A 349 27.41 -21.80 7.46
N ALA A 350 26.84 -22.59 6.55
CA ALA A 350 27.52 -23.78 6.03
C ALA A 350 28.76 -23.44 5.18
N ALA A 351 28.73 -22.35 4.39
CA ALA A 351 29.87 -21.84 3.63
C ALA A 351 30.98 -21.26 4.54
N VAL A 352 30.60 -20.62 5.65
CA VAL A 352 31.50 -20.15 6.70
C VAL A 352 32.20 -21.34 7.34
N PHE A 353 31.45 -22.27 7.92
CA PHE A 353 32.04 -23.37 8.68
C PHE A 353 32.84 -24.35 7.82
N SER A 354 32.45 -24.64 6.58
CA SER A 354 33.30 -25.42 5.68
C SER A 354 34.63 -24.71 5.34
N THR A 355 34.61 -23.38 5.21
CA THR A 355 35.84 -22.58 5.02
C THR A 355 36.70 -22.53 6.30
N LEU A 356 36.08 -22.47 7.48
CA LEU A 356 36.79 -22.49 8.77
C LEU A 356 37.43 -23.87 9.05
N GLY A 357 36.74 -24.96 8.73
CA GLY A 357 37.28 -26.32 8.85
C GLY A 357 38.55 -26.50 7.99
N PHE A 358 38.51 -26.01 6.76
CA PHE A 358 39.69 -25.96 5.89
C PHE A 358 40.86 -25.14 6.48
N LEU A 359 40.58 -23.95 7.03
CA LEU A 359 41.63 -23.12 7.63
C LEU A 359 42.21 -23.76 8.91
N ALA A 360 41.38 -24.36 9.75
CA ALA A 360 41.80 -25.12 10.92
C ALA A 360 42.71 -26.29 10.51
N ARG A 361 42.29 -27.06 9.50
CA ARG A 361 43.04 -28.19 8.95
C ARG A 361 44.39 -27.79 8.34
N GLN A 362 44.50 -26.62 7.73
CA GLN A 362 45.77 -26.09 7.23
C GLN A 362 46.69 -25.51 8.31
N ARG A 363 46.13 -25.06 9.43
CA ARG A 363 46.88 -24.53 10.59
C ARG A 363 47.29 -25.62 11.60
N ASP A 364 46.80 -26.85 11.42
CA ASP A 364 46.93 -27.99 12.35
C ASP A 364 46.44 -27.67 13.79
N ILE A 365 45.33 -26.92 13.87
CA ILE A 365 44.64 -26.54 15.11
C ILE A 365 43.15 -26.92 15.03
N GLU A 366 42.46 -26.99 16.18
CA GLU A 366 41.03 -27.30 16.18
C GLU A 366 40.18 -26.13 15.66
N VAL A 367 39.01 -26.44 15.09
CA VAL A 367 38.02 -25.45 14.61
C VAL A 367 37.68 -24.35 15.64
N PRO A 368 37.51 -24.62 16.95
CA PRO A 368 37.26 -23.57 17.95
C PRO A 368 38.33 -22.47 18.01
N GLU A 369 39.57 -22.73 17.61
CA GLU A 369 40.67 -21.75 17.68
C GLU A 369 40.69 -20.79 16.48
N VAL A 370 40.09 -21.15 15.34
CA VAL A 370 39.88 -20.24 14.20
C VAL A 370 38.53 -19.50 14.24
N VAL A 371 37.64 -19.87 15.16
CA VAL A 371 36.27 -19.33 15.30
C VAL A 371 36.31 -17.98 16.04
N GLN A 372 36.79 -16.94 15.34
CA GLN A 372 36.77 -15.56 15.82
C GLN A 372 35.38 -14.92 15.67
N SER A 373 34.99 -14.05 16.62
CA SER A 373 33.67 -13.42 16.64
C SER A 373 33.56 -12.16 15.76
N GLY A 374 32.39 -11.97 15.14
CA GLY A 374 31.98 -10.69 14.55
C GLY A 374 32.81 -10.27 13.33
N LEU A 375 33.46 -9.11 13.40
CA LEU A 375 34.16 -8.50 12.27
C LEU A 375 35.40 -9.27 11.83
N SER A 376 36.17 -9.81 12.78
CA SER A 376 37.44 -10.48 12.51
C SER A 376 37.26 -11.73 11.65
N LEU A 377 36.13 -12.44 11.80
CA LEU A 377 35.74 -13.53 10.89
C LEU A 377 35.77 -13.09 9.43
N ALA A 378 35.20 -11.91 9.12
CA ALA A 378 35.03 -11.40 7.75
C ALA A 378 36.27 -10.68 7.19
N PHE A 379 37.04 -9.99 8.05
CA PHE A 379 38.19 -9.17 7.61
C PHE A 379 39.56 -9.78 7.90
N VAL A 380 39.65 -10.81 8.76
CA VAL A 380 40.91 -11.48 9.11
C VAL A 380 40.89 -12.95 8.68
N VAL A 381 39.93 -13.73 9.20
CA VAL A 381 39.91 -15.20 9.03
C VAL A 381 39.57 -15.60 7.59
N TYR A 382 38.58 -14.93 6.98
CA TYR A 382 38.19 -15.20 5.59
C TYR A 382 39.27 -14.82 4.55
N PRO A 383 39.90 -13.61 4.60
CA PRO A 383 40.99 -13.26 3.69
C PRO A 383 42.21 -14.17 3.80
N GLU A 384 42.54 -14.64 5.01
CA GLU A 384 43.55 -15.69 5.20
C GLU A 384 43.13 -16.96 4.44
N ALA A 385 41.95 -17.53 4.73
CA ALA A 385 41.50 -18.76 4.09
C ALA A 385 41.47 -18.68 2.55
N MET A 386 41.03 -17.55 1.97
CA MET A 386 41.04 -17.35 0.52
C MET A 386 42.45 -17.24 -0.07
N SER A 387 43.42 -16.70 0.69
CA SER A 387 44.82 -16.65 0.25
C SER A 387 45.44 -18.03 0.01
N ARG A 388 44.87 -19.06 0.67
CA ARG A 388 45.30 -20.46 0.58
C ARG A 388 44.60 -21.28 -0.49
N MET A 389 43.53 -20.75 -1.10
CA MET A 389 42.80 -21.44 -2.16
C MET A 389 43.48 -21.24 -3.53
N PRO A 390 43.42 -22.21 -4.46
CA PRO A 390 43.88 -21.98 -5.83
C PRO A 390 43.09 -20.83 -6.47
N LEU A 391 43.80 -19.90 -7.12
CA LEU A 391 43.29 -18.59 -7.59
C LEU A 391 42.76 -17.66 -6.47
N PRO A 392 43.59 -17.23 -5.50
CA PRO A 392 43.14 -16.41 -4.36
C PRO A 392 42.35 -15.15 -4.72
N TRP A 393 42.79 -14.45 -5.77
CA TRP A 393 42.17 -13.21 -6.24
C TRP A 393 40.71 -13.38 -6.65
N LEU A 394 40.32 -14.56 -7.15
CA LEU A 394 38.95 -14.86 -7.59
C LEU A 394 38.03 -15.01 -6.38
N TRP A 395 38.46 -15.75 -5.36
CA TRP A 395 37.67 -15.95 -4.15
C TRP A 395 37.55 -14.66 -3.34
N ALA A 396 38.65 -13.90 -3.19
CA ALA A 396 38.66 -12.58 -2.57
C ALA A 396 37.75 -11.59 -3.32
N PHE A 397 37.78 -11.59 -4.67
CA PHE A 397 36.87 -10.77 -5.48
C PHE A 397 35.41 -11.13 -5.21
N LEU A 398 35.05 -12.42 -5.33
CA LEU A 398 33.69 -12.90 -5.14
C LEU A 398 33.17 -12.61 -3.72
N PHE A 399 33.97 -12.86 -2.69
CA PHE A 399 33.58 -12.59 -1.31
C PHE A 399 33.37 -11.10 -1.04
N PHE A 400 34.32 -10.24 -1.39
CA PHE A 400 34.18 -8.81 -1.07
C PHE A 400 33.13 -8.10 -1.95
N ILE A 401 32.89 -8.52 -3.21
CA ILE A 401 31.77 -7.98 -4.01
C ILE A 401 30.40 -8.47 -3.50
N MET A 402 30.33 -9.71 -2.96
CA MET A 402 29.15 -10.23 -2.26
C MET A 402 28.86 -9.41 -1.00
N LEU A 403 29.84 -9.20 -0.12
CA LEU A 403 29.68 -8.37 1.07
C LEU A 403 29.29 -6.94 0.71
N PHE A 404 29.94 -6.33 -0.29
CA PHE A 404 29.60 -4.97 -0.74
C PHE A 404 28.15 -4.87 -1.18
N PHE A 405 27.66 -5.83 -1.98
CA PHE A 405 26.29 -5.81 -2.46
C PHE A 405 25.24 -6.13 -1.39
N LEU A 406 25.52 -7.04 -0.43
CA LEU A 406 24.67 -7.26 0.74
C LEU A 406 24.55 -6.00 1.61
N GLY A 407 25.69 -5.38 1.93
CA GLY A 407 25.71 -4.14 2.71
C GLY A 407 24.92 -3.03 2.01
N ILE A 408 25.28 -2.71 0.77
CA ILE A 408 24.69 -1.57 0.06
C ILE A 408 23.20 -1.79 -0.26
N SER A 409 22.72 -3.03 -0.38
CA SER A 409 21.29 -3.29 -0.59
C SER A 409 20.44 -2.93 0.62
N SER A 410 20.90 -3.24 1.83
CA SER A 410 20.18 -2.88 3.06
C SER A 410 20.30 -1.39 3.34
N GLU A 411 21.49 -0.82 3.13
CA GLU A 411 21.77 0.60 3.36
C GLU A 411 20.89 1.53 2.52
N ILE A 412 20.76 1.25 1.20
CA ILE A 412 19.89 2.03 0.32
C ILE A 412 18.42 1.94 0.77
N ALA A 413 17.98 0.79 1.29
CA ALA A 413 16.63 0.61 1.81
C ALA A 413 16.40 1.36 3.13
N LEU A 414 17.38 1.35 4.06
CA LEU A 414 17.35 2.13 5.31
C LEU A 414 17.23 3.63 5.05
N VAL A 415 18.04 4.17 4.13
CA VAL A 415 18.02 5.60 3.80
C VAL A 415 16.70 6.02 3.14
N GLU A 416 16.05 5.15 2.34
CA GLU A 416 14.72 5.43 1.77
C GLU A 416 13.61 5.57 2.83
N ILE A 417 13.74 4.95 4.02
CA ILE A 417 12.78 5.10 5.13
C ILE A 417 12.72 6.57 5.57
N GLY A 418 13.88 7.21 5.73
CA GLY A 418 13.98 8.64 6.04
C GLY A 418 13.47 9.50 4.89
N VAL A 419 13.99 9.31 3.67
CA VAL A 419 13.63 10.12 2.48
C VAL A 419 12.12 10.07 2.20
N ALA A 420 11.51 8.89 2.21
CA ALA A 420 10.07 8.73 2.00
C ALA A 420 9.25 9.36 3.14
N SER A 421 9.74 9.28 4.38
CA SER A 421 9.07 9.91 5.53
C SER A 421 9.05 11.43 5.43
N PHE A 422 10.17 12.07 5.09
CA PHE A 422 10.19 13.53 4.88
C PHE A 422 9.30 13.98 3.72
N ILE A 423 9.23 13.20 2.62
CA ILE A 423 8.36 13.53 1.48
C ILE A 423 6.87 13.34 1.80
N ASP A 424 6.50 12.33 2.57
CA ASP A 424 5.11 12.15 3.05
C ASP A 424 4.70 13.24 4.04
N GLN A 425 5.62 13.72 4.88
CA GLN A 425 5.37 14.80 5.84
C GLN A 425 5.40 16.20 5.19
N MET A 426 5.92 16.37 3.97
CA MET A 426 5.84 17.61 3.19
C MET A 426 5.67 17.34 1.69
N PRO A 427 4.42 17.25 1.17
CA PRO A 427 4.16 17.01 -0.26
C PRO A 427 4.80 18.03 -1.21
N THR A 428 5.04 19.27 -0.75
CA THR A 428 5.77 20.33 -1.47
C THR A 428 7.23 19.95 -1.78
N TRP A 429 7.81 18.99 -1.05
CA TRP A 429 9.17 18.49 -1.27
C TRP A 429 9.21 17.36 -2.30
N LYS A 430 8.10 16.72 -2.66
CA LYS A 430 8.02 15.68 -3.70
C LYS A 430 8.66 16.10 -5.04
N PRO A 431 8.37 17.28 -5.64
CA PRO A 431 9.06 17.74 -6.85
C PRO A 431 10.54 18.11 -6.64
N ARG A 432 10.99 18.24 -5.38
CA ARG A 432 12.37 18.53 -4.97
C ARG A 432 13.05 17.32 -4.32
N ARG A 433 12.58 16.09 -4.57
CA ARG A 433 13.10 14.84 -3.98
C ARG A 433 14.63 14.75 -4.00
N TRP A 434 15.30 15.22 -5.06
CA TRP A 434 16.76 15.24 -5.17
C TRP A 434 17.44 16.00 -4.02
N ALA A 435 16.86 17.12 -3.58
CA ALA A 435 17.38 17.93 -2.47
C ALA A 435 17.10 17.26 -1.11
N VAL A 436 15.98 16.54 -0.97
CA VAL A 436 15.69 15.74 0.23
C VAL A 436 16.67 14.57 0.36
N VAL A 437 16.93 13.85 -0.73
CA VAL A 437 17.92 12.75 -0.76
C VAL A 437 19.30 13.27 -0.36
N ILE A 438 19.80 14.32 -1.02
CA ILE A 438 21.14 14.86 -0.74
C ILE A 438 21.23 15.43 0.68
N GLY A 439 20.25 16.23 1.12
CA GLY A 439 20.24 16.81 2.46
C GLY A 439 20.19 15.76 3.58
N TRP A 440 19.39 14.70 3.39
CA TRP A 440 19.30 13.61 4.35
C TRP A 440 20.57 12.75 4.41
N CYS A 441 21.12 12.38 3.25
CA CYS A 441 22.40 11.66 3.17
C CYS A 441 23.54 12.48 3.78
N PHE A 442 23.56 13.80 3.59
CA PHE A 442 24.57 14.69 4.18
C PHE A 442 24.49 14.77 5.70
N ILE A 443 23.28 14.75 6.28
CA ILE A 443 23.09 14.68 7.74
C ILE A 443 23.66 13.36 8.29
N LEU A 444 23.29 12.22 7.70
CA LEU A 444 23.77 10.90 8.14
C LEU A 444 25.29 10.73 7.94
N PHE A 445 25.84 11.18 6.80
CA PHE A 445 27.27 11.26 6.55
C PHE A 445 28.00 12.07 7.63
N SER A 446 27.44 13.20 8.04
CA SER A 446 28.05 14.08 9.07
C SER A 446 28.14 13.42 10.45
N PHE A 447 27.18 12.56 10.81
CA PHE A 447 27.29 11.73 12.02
C PHE A 447 28.32 10.59 11.85
N GLY A 448 28.42 9.99 10.66
CA GLY A 448 29.40 8.94 10.34
C GLY A 448 30.86 9.40 10.39
N LEU A 449 31.14 10.71 10.31
CA LEU A 449 32.51 11.26 10.40
C LEU A 449 33.22 10.88 11.70
N VAL A 450 32.50 10.74 12.82
CA VAL A 450 33.07 10.34 14.12
C VAL A 450 33.66 8.93 14.06
N MET A 451 33.05 8.04 13.27
CA MET A 451 33.52 6.67 13.08
C MET A 451 34.66 6.55 12.05
N CYS A 452 35.06 7.67 11.42
CA CYS A 452 36.21 7.74 10.51
C CYS A 452 37.48 8.30 11.18
N THR A 453 37.46 8.65 12.47
CA THR A 453 38.68 8.97 13.24
C THR A 453 39.38 7.72 13.78
N ASP A 454 40.58 7.86 14.32
CA ASP A 454 41.34 6.76 14.95
C ASP A 454 40.53 6.06 16.08
N GLY A 455 39.85 6.82 16.95
CA GLY A 455 38.93 6.27 17.95
C GLY A 455 37.62 5.69 17.39
N GLY A 456 37.41 5.79 16.07
CA GLY A 456 36.16 5.48 15.39
C GLY A 456 35.73 4.01 15.48
N PHE A 457 36.67 3.08 15.67
CA PHE A 457 36.36 1.67 15.88
C PHE A 457 35.56 1.43 17.18
N TYR A 458 35.95 2.07 18.30
CA TYR A 458 35.19 1.96 19.55
C TYR A 458 33.78 2.55 19.40
N TRP A 459 33.65 3.66 18.67
CA TRP A 459 32.36 4.28 18.37
C TRP A 459 31.47 3.42 17.47
N PHE A 460 32.05 2.71 16.49
CA PHE A 460 31.34 1.70 15.70
C PHE A 460 30.79 0.58 16.59
N VAL A 461 31.63 -0.02 17.46
CA VAL A 461 31.22 -1.12 18.35
C VAL A 461 30.12 -0.68 19.32
N MET A 462 30.22 0.53 19.88
CA MET A 462 29.18 1.13 20.72
C MET A 462 27.83 1.25 19.98
N PHE A 463 27.83 1.65 18.71
CA PHE A 463 26.61 1.84 17.93
C PHE A 463 25.95 0.51 17.50
N ASP A 464 26.72 -0.50 17.06
CA ASP A 464 26.14 -1.81 16.70
C ASP A 464 25.49 -2.50 17.91
N GLU A 465 26.12 -2.38 19.08
CA GLU A 465 25.68 -3.07 20.29
C GLU A 465 24.55 -2.33 21.04
N TYR A 466 24.60 -0.99 21.17
CA TYR A 466 23.57 -0.21 21.87
C TYR A 466 22.48 0.36 20.96
N ALA A 467 22.84 1.01 19.85
CA ALA A 467 21.89 1.82 19.08
C ALA A 467 20.88 0.96 18.31
N ALA A 468 21.35 -0.15 17.73
CA ALA A 468 20.52 -1.06 16.93
C ALA A 468 19.75 -2.09 17.79
N GLY A 469 20.36 -2.60 18.87
CA GLY A 469 19.83 -3.69 19.67
C GLY A 469 18.57 -3.34 20.45
N VAL A 470 18.72 -2.58 21.55
CA VAL A 470 17.61 -2.30 22.48
C VAL A 470 16.55 -1.40 21.83
N SER A 471 16.97 -0.38 21.07
CA SER A 471 16.06 0.59 20.44
C SER A 471 15.08 -0.05 19.45
N SER A 472 15.53 -0.99 18.60
CA SER A 472 14.65 -1.68 17.64
C SER A 472 13.63 -2.57 18.34
N CYS A 473 14.05 -3.28 19.40
CA CYS A 473 13.18 -4.13 20.22
C CYS A 473 12.08 -3.31 20.91
N VAL A 474 12.42 -2.13 21.44
CA VAL A 474 11.45 -1.17 21.99
C VAL A 474 10.50 -0.67 20.89
N SER A 475 11.05 -0.26 19.73
CA SER A 475 10.26 0.28 18.61
C SER A 475 9.19 -0.69 18.14
N LEU A 476 9.59 -1.94 17.90
CA LEU A 476 8.69 -3.03 17.49
C LEU A 476 7.63 -3.34 18.55
N THR A 477 8.02 -3.40 19.83
CA THR A 477 7.10 -3.69 20.93
C THR A 477 6.03 -2.61 21.06
N VAL A 478 6.42 -1.33 20.98
CA VAL A 478 5.49 -0.19 21.01
C VAL A 478 4.57 -0.20 19.79
N GLU A 479 5.08 -0.46 18.59
CA GLU A 479 4.27 -0.58 17.37
C GLU A 479 3.19 -1.67 17.50
N ILE A 480 3.56 -2.90 17.89
CA ILE A 480 2.61 -4.00 18.01
C ILE A 480 1.55 -3.67 19.06
N LEU A 481 1.93 -3.13 20.23
CA LEU A 481 0.99 -2.72 21.28
C LEU A 481 0.01 -1.64 20.79
N VAL A 482 0.49 -0.64 20.05
CA VAL A 482 -0.35 0.41 19.46
C VAL A 482 -1.38 -0.17 18.49
N ILE A 483 -0.99 -1.10 17.63
CA ILE A 483 -1.93 -1.69 16.66
C ILE A 483 -2.89 -2.68 17.33
N ALA A 484 -2.41 -3.57 18.20
CA ALA A 484 -3.23 -4.56 18.88
C ALA A 484 -4.31 -3.92 19.77
N TYR A 485 -3.95 -2.89 20.54
CA TYR A 485 -4.81 -2.32 21.59
C TYR A 485 -5.42 -0.93 21.24
N VAL A 486 -4.68 -0.02 20.60
CA VAL A 486 -5.19 1.36 20.32
C VAL A 486 -5.90 1.43 18.96
N TYR A 487 -5.34 0.79 17.93
CA TYR A 487 -6.04 0.64 16.66
C TYR A 487 -7.17 -0.40 16.79
N GLY A 488 -6.85 -1.54 17.39
CA GLY A 488 -7.77 -2.59 17.81
C GLY A 488 -7.95 -3.69 16.75
N ARG A 489 -7.76 -4.95 17.15
CA ARG A 489 -7.86 -6.17 16.31
C ARG A 489 -9.02 -6.16 15.30
N ARG A 490 -10.24 -5.77 15.70
CA ARG A 490 -11.42 -5.75 14.82
C ARG A 490 -11.23 -4.86 13.60
N ASN A 491 -10.55 -3.72 13.75
CA ASN A 491 -10.25 -2.84 12.61
C ASN A 491 -9.27 -3.51 11.67
N GLN A 492 -8.13 -3.96 12.19
CA GLN A 492 -7.08 -4.63 11.43
C GLN A 492 -7.60 -5.88 10.67
N GLU A 493 -8.48 -6.67 11.27
CA GLU A 493 -9.15 -7.80 10.62
C GLU A 493 -9.99 -7.36 9.41
N LEU A 494 -10.83 -6.33 9.59
CA LEU A 494 -11.69 -5.80 8.54
C LEU A 494 -10.86 -5.12 7.42
N ASP A 495 -9.74 -4.50 7.76
CA ASP A 495 -8.80 -3.89 6.80
C ASP A 495 -8.09 -4.96 5.95
N MET A 496 -7.63 -6.05 6.58
CA MET A 496 -7.11 -7.22 5.84
C MET A 496 -8.18 -7.84 4.92
N LEU A 497 -9.44 -7.93 5.36
CA LEU A 497 -10.55 -8.46 4.56
C LEU A 497 -10.89 -7.54 3.38
N GLU A 498 -10.85 -6.22 3.54
CA GLU A 498 -11.02 -5.25 2.45
C GLU A 498 -9.86 -5.30 1.44
N MET A 499 -8.63 -5.45 1.94
CA MET A 499 -7.39 -5.46 1.16
C MET A 499 -7.21 -6.75 0.36
N LEU A 500 -7.39 -7.92 0.99
CA LEU A 500 -7.07 -9.24 0.42
C LEU A 500 -8.31 -10.01 -0.06
N GLY A 501 -9.51 -9.58 0.33
CA GLY A 501 -10.77 -10.28 0.07
C GLY A 501 -11.00 -11.50 0.99
N PRO A 502 -12.21 -12.07 1.02
CA PRO A 502 -12.53 -13.18 1.92
C PRO A 502 -11.71 -14.45 1.62
N PRO A 503 -11.44 -15.29 2.65
CA PRO A 503 -10.68 -16.54 2.48
C PRO A 503 -11.42 -17.51 1.56
N LYS A 504 -10.72 -18.04 0.54
CA LYS A 504 -11.32 -18.87 -0.51
C LYS A 504 -11.54 -20.33 -0.10
N ASN A 505 -10.58 -20.92 0.61
CA ASN A 505 -10.54 -22.35 0.93
C ASN A 505 -10.36 -22.55 2.46
N ALA A 506 -10.79 -23.69 2.99
CA ALA A 506 -10.62 -24.04 4.40
C ALA A 506 -9.15 -24.01 4.86
N ILE A 507 -8.22 -24.51 4.05
CA ILE A 507 -6.77 -24.45 4.32
C ILE A 507 -6.29 -22.99 4.43
N THR A 508 -6.79 -22.09 3.57
CA THR A 508 -6.50 -20.65 3.61
C THR A 508 -7.10 -19.95 4.85
N LYS A 509 -8.16 -20.52 5.44
CA LYS A 509 -8.73 -20.06 6.71
C LYS A 509 -7.95 -20.59 7.93
N LEU A 510 -7.29 -21.74 7.82
CA LEU A 510 -6.50 -22.34 8.91
C LEU A 510 -5.05 -21.82 8.96
N ILE A 511 -4.35 -21.75 7.82
CA ILE A 511 -2.91 -21.45 7.74
C ILE A 511 -2.65 -20.15 6.94
N GLY A 512 -3.62 -19.68 6.14
CA GLY A 512 -3.45 -18.53 5.25
C GLY A 512 -3.66 -17.16 5.91
N GLN A 513 -3.72 -16.14 5.06
CA GLN A 513 -3.72 -14.70 5.37
C GLN A 513 -4.77 -14.20 6.41
N HIS A 514 -5.83 -14.98 6.68
CA HIS A 514 -6.88 -14.67 7.66
C HIS A 514 -6.94 -15.68 8.82
N SER A 515 -5.87 -16.45 9.05
CA SER A 515 -5.84 -17.40 10.15
C SER A 515 -6.03 -16.70 11.50
N PRO A 516 -6.86 -17.24 12.41
CA PRO A 516 -6.96 -16.74 13.78
C PRO A 516 -5.63 -16.82 14.53
N TYR A 517 -4.66 -17.62 14.05
CA TYR A 517 -3.29 -17.65 14.55
C TYR A 517 -2.66 -16.26 14.58
N TYR A 518 -2.66 -15.52 13.47
CA TYR A 518 -2.01 -14.20 13.42
C TYR A 518 -2.70 -13.18 14.33
N GLN A 519 -4.03 -13.22 14.41
CA GLN A 519 -4.80 -12.34 15.30
C GLN A 519 -4.53 -12.63 16.79
N PHE A 520 -4.40 -13.91 17.17
CA PHE A 520 -4.03 -14.31 18.53
C PHE A 520 -2.56 -13.97 18.82
N ASN A 521 -1.68 -14.20 17.85
CA ASN A 521 -0.26 -13.91 17.96
C ASN A 521 -0.02 -12.41 18.22
N TRP A 522 -0.59 -11.52 17.40
CA TRP A 522 -0.49 -10.06 17.58
C TRP A 522 -1.15 -9.53 18.86
N MET A 523 -2.15 -10.22 19.41
CA MET A 523 -2.77 -9.83 20.69
C MET A 523 -1.99 -10.28 21.93
N LEU A 524 -1.17 -11.34 21.84
CA LEU A 524 -0.56 -11.95 23.02
C LEU A 524 0.89 -12.38 22.81
N VAL A 525 1.15 -13.22 21.80
CA VAL A 525 2.47 -13.85 21.59
C VAL A 525 3.54 -12.84 21.16
N THR A 526 3.31 -12.05 20.09
CA THR A 526 4.28 -11.03 19.66
C THR A 526 4.49 -9.95 20.73
N PRO A 527 3.45 -9.40 21.38
CA PRO A 527 3.61 -8.46 22.50
C PRO A 527 4.41 -9.00 23.69
N THR A 528 4.15 -10.24 24.13
CA THR A 528 4.84 -10.81 25.31
C THR A 528 6.27 -11.21 25.00
N LEU A 529 6.55 -11.74 23.81
CA LEU A 529 7.93 -11.98 23.36
C LEU A 529 8.69 -10.65 23.16
N GLY A 530 8.04 -9.60 22.66
CA GLY A 530 8.63 -8.26 22.50
C GLY A 530 8.98 -7.61 23.84
N THR A 531 8.05 -7.59 24.81
CA THR A 531 8.33 -7.03 26.14
C THR A 531 9.39 -7.84 26.90
N ALA A 532 9.37 -9.18 26.80
CA ALA A 532 10.42 -10.03 27.35
C ALA A 532 11.78 -9.75 26.70
N LEU A 533 11.84 -9.61 25.37
CA LEU A 533 13.05 -9.27 24.63
C LEU A 533 13.64 -7.92 25.05
N VAL A 534 12.79 -6.90 25.26
CA VAL A 534 13.22 -5.58 25.76
C VAL A 534 13.83 -5.72 27.16
N ILE A 535 13.13 -6.36 28.11
CA ILE A 535 13.63 -6.55 29.48
C ILE A 535 14.96 -7.31 29.49
N LEU A 536 15.06 -8.42 28.74
CA LEU A 536 16.24 -9.28 28.67
C LEU A 536 17.40 -8.67 27.85
N SER A 537 17.15 -7.63 27.06
CA SER A 537 18.20 -6.89 26.34
C SER A 537 18.69 -5.66 27.11
N SER A 538 17.89 -5.15 28.06
CA SER A 538 18.31 -4.09 28.99
C SER A 538 19.14 -4.60 30.17
N ILE A 539 19.05 -5.89 30.51
CA ILE A 539 19.94 -6.54 31.47
C ILE A 539 21.28 -6.82 30.76
N ARG A 540 22.35 -6.16 31.21
CA ARG A 540 23.72 -6.28 30.70
C ARG A 540 24.70 -6.33 31.86
N ASP A 541 25.85 -6.95 31.62
CA ASP A 541 27.03 -6.89 32.49
C ASP A 541 27.84 -5.61 32.17
N TYR A 542 28.48 -5.02 33.18
CA TYR A 542 29.26 -3.77 33.06
C TYR A 542 30.59 -3.87 33.84
N PRO A 543 31.69 -3.24 33.38
CA PRO A 543 31.84 -2.52 32.11
C PRO A 543 31.84 -3.46 30.89
N PHE A 544 31.60 -2.92 29.69
CA PHE A 544 31.63 -3.70 28.45
C PHE A 544 32.96 -4.47 28.26
N GLU A 545 32.88 -5.73 27.82
CA GLU A 545 33.97 -6.72 27.73
C GLU A 545 34.79 -6.98 29.03
N GLY A 546 34.51 -6.29 30.14
CA GLY A 546 35.23 -6.43 31.41
C GLY A 546 36.59 -5.71 31.47
N ASP A 547 37.00 -5.01 30.40
CA ASP A 547 38.24 -4.23 30.35
C ASP A 547 37.95 -2.72 30.46
N PRO A 548 38.16 -2.11 31.64
CA PRO A 548 37.87 -0.69 31.87
C PRO A 548 38.88 0.27 31.22
N ASN A 549 40.02 -0.22 30.71
CA ASN A 549 40.99 0.60 29.98
C ASN A 549 40.56 0.74 28.51
N LYS A 550 40.18 -0.38 27.89
CA LYS A 550 39.68 -0.46 26.50
C LYS A 550 38.27 0.12 26.37
N TYR A 551 37.39 -0.17 27.34
CA TYR A 551 36.01 0.33 27.40
C TYR A 551 35.75 1.04 28.73
N PRO A 552 36.08 2.35 28.83
CA PRO A 552 35.79 3.13 30.03
C PRO A 552 34.28 3.25 30.24
N VAL A 553 33.82 3.44 31.48
CA VAL A 553 32.39 3.56 31.84
C VAL A 553 31.62 4.62 31.02
N LEU A 554 32.33 5.62 30.47
CA LEU A 554 31.77 6.59 29.53
C LEU A 554 31.18 5.93 28.25
N PHE A 555 31.76 4.85 27.75
CA PHE A 555 31.26 4.05 26.62
C PHE A 555 29.82 3.57 26.88
N ASP A 556 29.57 2.97 28.04
CA ASP A 556 28.23 2.48 28.41
C ASP A 556 27.24 3.62 28.66
N ILE A 557 27.68 4.73 29.26
CA ILE A 557 26.85 5.94 29.47
C ILE A 557 26.42 6.56 28.13
N VAL A 558 27.36 6.71 27.18
CA VAL A 558 27.08 7.25 25.84
C VAL A 558 26.25 6.26 25.02
N GLY A 559 26.52 4.95 25.13
CA GLY A 559 25.72 3.89 24.52
C GLY A 559 24.24 3.95 24.94
N TRP A 560 23.97 4.07 26.25
CA TRP A 560 22.62 4.26 26.77
C TRP A 560 21.98 5.58 26.32
N PHE A 561 22.74 6.67 26.25
CA PHE A 561 22.25 7.93 25.69
C PHE A 561 21.82 7.78 24.23
N VAL A 562 22.66 7.17 23.37
CA VAL A 562 22.34 6.90 21.96
C VAL A 562 21.12 5.99 21.83
N CYS A 563 21.03 4.92 22.63
CA CYS A 563 19.85 4.04 22.70
C CYS A 563 18.55 4.80 23.06
N SER A 564 18.64 5.87 23.86
CA SER A 564 17.46 6.66 24.25
C SER A 564 16.93 7.57 23.12
N ILE A 565 17.77 7.98 22.17
CA ILE A 565 17.42 9.00 21.15
C ILE A 565 16.18 8.61 20.33
N PRO A 566 16.03 7.39 19.79
CA PRO A 566 14.81 6.98 19.09
C PRO A 566 13.59 6.98 20.01
N VAL A 567 13.72 6.50 21.24
CA VAL A 567 12.62 6.40 22.21
C VAL A 567 12.11 7.78 22.63
N LEU A 568 13.00 8.78 22.73
CA LEU A 568 12.65 10.17 23.01
C LEU A 568 11.75 10.82 21.93
N MET A 569 11.67 10.26 20.71
CA MET A 569 10.70 10.73 19.71
C MET A 569 9.24 10.57 20.18
N LEU A 570 8.95 9.61 21.05
CA LEU A 570 7.61 9.41 21.63
C LEU A 570 7.13 10.63 22.44
N PRO A 571 7.79 11.03 23.55
CA PRO A 571 7.37 12.21 24.32
C PRO A 571 7.55 13.51 23.54
N ILE A 572 8.58 13.65 22.68
CA ILE A 572 8.80 14.88 21.90
C ILE A 572 7.62 15.15 20.96
N PHE A 573 7.20 14.18 20.14
CA PHE A 573 6.08 14.38 19.23
C PHE A 573 4.71 14.42 19.94
N ALA A 574 4.56 13.75 21.09
CA ALA A 574 3.38 13.91 21.93
C ALA A 574 3.25 15.35 22.48
N LEU A 575 4.34 15.94 22.98
CA LEU A 575 4.37 17.33 23.43
C LEU A 575 4.15 18.33 22.28
N VAL A 576 4.72 18.08 21.10
CA VAL A 576 4.48 18.90 19.90
C VAL A 576 3.00 18.83 19.48
N ALA A 577 2.36 17.66 19.53
CA ALA A 577 0.94 17.51 19.22
C ALA A 577 0.05 18.25 20.24
N VAL A 578 0.36 18.15 21.54
CA VAL A 578 -0.33 18.90 22.61
C VAL A 578 -0.17 20.41 22.42
N TRP A 579 1.04 20.89 22.10
CA TRP A 579 1.31 22.31 21.87
C TRP A 579 0.61 22.86 20.63
N GLN A 580 0.59 22.11 19.52
CA GLN A 580 -0.14 22.49 18.30
C GLN A 580 -1.65 22.59 18.57
N PHE A 581 -2.26 21.57 19.17
CA PHE A 581 -3.69 21.60 19.49
C PHE A 581 -4.05 22.72 20.48
N GLY A 582 -3.21 22.96 21.49
CA GLY A 582 -3.40 24.06 22.43
C GLY A 582 -3.27 25.45 21.80
N LYS A 583 -2.36 25.62 20.83
CA LYS A 583 -2.19 26.86 20.07
C LYS A 583 -3.38 27.12 19.13
N ASP A 584 -3.87 26.08 18.47
CA ASP A 584 -4.96 26.17 17.49
C ASP A 584 -6.36 26.16 18.16
N GLY A 585 -6.42 26.07 19.50
CA GLY A 585 -7.66 26.16 20.29
C GLY A 585 -8.49 24.88 20.33
N TYR A 586 -7.96 23.75 19.90
CA TYR A 586 -8.67 22.46 19.86
C TYR A 586 -8.69 21.77 21.23
N LEU A 587 -9.78 21.05 21.52
CA LEU A 587 -9.92 20.27 22.74
C LEU A 587 -8.90 19.11 22.77
N LEU A 588 -8.11 19.00 23.85
CA LEU A 588 -7.04 18.00 24.02
C LEU A 588 -7.49 16.54 23.84
N ARG A 589 -8.77 16.23 24.08
CA ARG A 589 -9.36 14.89 23.81
C ARG A 589 -9.26 14.49 22.34
N GLY A 590 -9.20 15.46 21.42
CA GLY A 590 -9.03 15.26 19.98
C GLY A 590 -7.70 14.63 19.56
N ILE A 591 -6.65 14.77 20.38
CA ILE A 591 -5.29 14.26 20.08
C ILE A 591 -5.25 12.72 20.15
N PHE A 592 -6.25 12.10 20.79
CA PHE A 592 -6.46 10.65 20.85
C PHE A 592 -7.45 10.12 19.79
N MET A 593 -8.09 10.99 19.00
CA MET A 593 -9.10 10.56 18.03
C MET A 593 -8.49 10.14 16.69
N LYS A 594 -9.08 9.11 16.08
CA LYS A 594 -8.70 8.57 14.76
C LYS A 594 -8.98 9.59 13.67
N GLN A 595 -8.04 9.86 12.79
CA GLN A 595 -8.12 11.02 11.88
C GLN A 595 -8.90 10.72 10.59
N ARG A 596 -9.54 11.75 10.01
CA ARG A 596 -10.42 11.63 8.83
C ARG A 596 -9.72 11.15 7.55
N GLN A 597 -8.38 11.20 7.52
CA GLN A 597 -7.54 10.76 6.39
C GLN A 597 -7.11 9.28 6.50
N LEU A 598 -7.55 8.57 7.54
CA LEU A 598 -7.38 7.12 7.70
C LEU A 598 -8.30 6.37 6.72
N PRO A 599 -7.84 5.38 5.91
CA PRO A 599 -8.69 4.73 4.91
C PRO A 599 -9.94 4.03 5.49
N SER A 600 -9.82 3.46 6.69
CA SER A 600 -10.90 2.79 7.42
C SER A 600 -11.83 3.76 8.16
N TYR A 601 -11.57 5.07 8.12
CA TYR A 601 -12.37 6.08 8.83
C TYR A 601 -13.88 6.03 8.54
N PRO A 602 -14.37 5.83 7.29
CA PRO A 602 -15.81 5.80 7.02
C PRO A 602 -16.54 4.66 7.73
N ARG A 603 -15.87 3.53 7.96
CA ARG A 603 -16.37 2.37 8.72
C ARG A 603 -16.42 2.67 10.21
N ILE A 604 -15.34 3.25 10.74
CA ILE A 604 -15.19 3.60 12.17
C ILE A 604 -16.17 4.73 12.55
N TYR A 605 -16.37 5.72 11.67
CA TYR A 605 -17.34 6.80 11.86
C TYR A 605 -18.79 6.30 11.94
N ALA A 606 -19.13 5.18 11.29
CA ALA A 606 -20.45 4.57 11.46
C ALA A 606 -20.66 4.10 12.92
N GLU A 607 -19.66 3.40 13.48
CA GLU A 607 -19.68 2.83 14.84
C GLU A 607 -19.51 3.87 15.98
N MET A 608 -19.07 5.11 15.72
CA MET A 608 -18.90 6.18 16.72
C MET A 608 -20.21 6.67 17.37
N THR A 609 -20.12 7.15 18.60
CA THR A 609 -21.22 7.83 19.33
C THR A 609 -21.51 9.24 18.78
N LEU A 610 -22.68 9.81 19.14
CA LEU A 610 -23.05 11.17 18.72
C LEU A 610 -22.11 12.25 19.31
N GLU A 611 -21.64 12.05 20.55
CA GLU A 611 -20.67 12.91 21.22
C GLU A 611 -19.33 12.94 20.46
N GLU A 612 -18.79 11.77 20.10
CA GLU A 612 -17.56 11.68 19.29
C GLU A 612 -17.74 12.27 17.89
N LYS A 613 -18.90 12.04 17.26
CA LYS A 613 -19.25 12.64 15.96
C LYS A 613 -19.29 14.16 16.02
N ASN A 614 -19.77 14.74 17.11
CA ASN A 614 -19.75 16.19 17.34
C ASN A 614 -18.33 16.69 17.69
N LEU A 615 -17.57 15.99 18.54
CA LEU A 615 -16.18 16.34 18.82
C LEU A 615 -15.35 16.38 17.54
N GLN A 616 -15.52 15.40 16.66
CA GLN A 616 -14.80 15.31 15.40
C GLN A 616 -15.33 16.24 14.29
N ARG A 617 -16.45 16.95 14.49
CA ARG A 617 -16.81 18.13 13.66
C ARG A 617 -15.93 19.35 13.96
N ILE A 618 -15.35 19.42 15.17
CA ILE A 618 -14.50 20.53 15.64
C ILE A 618 -13.01 20.31 15.28
N LEU A 619 -12.60 19.05 15.05
CA LEU A 619 -11.22 18.70 14.72
C LEU A 619 -10.80 19.11 13.28
N PRO A 620 -9.51 19.45 13.06
CA PRO A 620 -9.04 19.92 11.76
C PRO A 620 -9.16 18.86 10.65
N ASP A 621 -9.83 19.24 9.55
CA ASP A 621 -10.02 18.40 8.35
C ASP A 621 -8.73 18.15 7.54
N ARG A 622 -7.61 18.75 7.93
CA ARG A 622 -6.39 18.88 7.13
C ARG A 622 -5.19 18.29 7.85
N GLU A 623 -4.28 17.68 7.09
CA GLU A 623 -2.93 17.50 7.59
C GLU A 623 -2.25 18.88 7.74
N PRO A 624 -1.44 19.17 8.79
CA PRO A 624 -1.11 20.56 9.19
C PRO A 624 -0.34 21.41 8.16
N TRP A 625 0.14 20.79 7.08
CA TRP A 625 0.90 21.37 5.98
C TRP A 625 0.21 21.23 4.61
N SER A 626 -1.01 20.66 4.56
CA SER A 626 -1.78 20.49 3.33
C SER A 626 -2.78 21.63 3.14
N SER A 627 -2.59 22.42 2.08
CA SER A 627 -3.63 23.34 1.58
C SER A 627 -4.79 22.62 0.88
N ALA A 628 -4.63 21.34 0.54
CA ALA A 628 -5.68 20.50 -0.05
C ALA A 628 -6.49 19.75 1.03
N VAL A 629 -7.81 19.73 0.88
CA VAL A 629 -8.73 18.92 1.70
C VAL A 629 -8.70 17.47 1.19
N ASN A 630 -7.64 16.75 1.56
CA ASN A 630 -7.46 15.34 1.25
C ASN A 630 -8.13 14.48 2.34
N GLY A 631 -9.46 14.42 2.30
CA GLY A 631 -10.27 13.68 3.28
C GLY A 631 -11.64 13.30 2.74
N TYR A 632 -12.33 12.40 3.44
CA TYR A 632 -13.66 11.92 3.07
C TYR A 632 -14.70 13.01 3.35
N GLN A 633 -15.05 13.82 2.34
CA GLN A 633 -16.14 14.79 2.47
C GLN A 633 -17.48 14.04 2.49
N PHE A 634 -18.08 13.96 3.68
CA PHE A 634 -19.51 13.64 3.80
C PHE A 634 -20.33 14.74 3.10
N PRO A 635 -21.51 14.43 2.53
CA PRO A 635 -22.51 15.46 2.31
C PRO A 635 -22.91 16.04 3.67
N ASP A 636 -23.11 17.35 3.74
CA ASP A 636 -23.52 17.99 4.98
C ASP A 636 -24.87 17.43 5.44
N VAL A 637 -24.82 16.66 6.53
CA VAL A 637 -26.03 16.30 7.28
C VAL A 637 -26.64 17.61 7.78
N LEU A 638 -27.96 17.70 7.67
CA LEU A 638 -28.81 18.87 7.96
C LEU A 638 -28.25 19.78 9.08
N PRO A 639 -28.38 21.11 8.95
CA PRO A 639 -28.04 22.02 10.05
C PRO A 639 -28.77 21.57 11.32
N ALA A 640 -28.11 21.76 12.47
CA ALA A 640 -28.80 21.63 13.75
C ALA A 640 -29.97 22.62 13.79
N ASP A 641 -31.05 22.23 14.48
CA ASP A 641 -32.18 23.13 14.70
C ASP A 641 -31.72 24.31 15.58
N ASP A 642 -32.12 25.53 15.26
CA ASP A 642 -31.67 26.77 15.94
C ASP A 642 -32.34 26.96 17.33
N SER A 643 -32.72 25.84 17.98
CA SER A 643 -33.42 25.77 19.26
C SER A 643 -32.51 25.49 20.47
N ASP A 644 -31.30 24.98 20.26
CA ASP A 644 -30.33 24.73 21.34
C ASP A 644 -29.55 26.02 21.70
N PRO A 645 -29.53 26.45 22.98
CA PRO A 645 -28.85 27.68 23.37
C PRO A 645 -27.31 27.54 23.27
N PRO A 646 -26.59 28.58 22.79
CA PRO A 646 -25.16 28.48 22.52
C PRO A 646 -24.32 28.41 23.81
N LEU A 647 -24.01 27.19 24.24
CA LEU A 647 -23.04 26.91 25.32
C LEU A 647 -21.60 27.15 24.86
N ILE A 648 -21.24 28.43 24.70
CA ILE A 648 -19.86 28.90 24.57
C ILE A 648 -19.46 29.60 25.88
N PRO A 649 -18.74 28.93 26.80
CA PRO A 649 -18.09 29.61 27.91
C PRO A 649 -16.95 30.48 27.36
N ASN A 650 -17.06 31.81 27.52
CA ASN A 650 -16.02 32.73 27.06
C ASN A 650 -14.65 32.40 27.68
N ALA A 651 -13.64 32.22 26.82
CA ALA A 651 -12.26 31.90 27.19
C ALA A 651 -11.50 33.10 27.80
N SER A 652 -12.04 33.67 28.89
CA SER A 652 -11.46 34.82 29.59
C SER A 652 -11.72 34.85 31.11
N LYS A 653 -12.42 33.85 31.68
CA LYS A 653 -12.83 33.84 33.11
C LYS A 653 -12.45 32.58 33.92
N MET A 654 -11.49 31.78 33.47
CA MET A 654 -11.13 30.51 34.14
C MET A 654 -9.70 30.46 34.73
N THR A 655 -9.22 31.57 35.28
CA THR A 655 -7.91 31.68 35.98
C THR A 655 -8.01 32.19 37.43
N ARG A 656 -9.22 32.36 37.96
CA ARG A 656 -9.47 32.67 39.39
C ARG A 656 -10.79 32.05 39.86
N PHE A 657 -10.73 30.86 40.47
CA PHE A 657 -11.68 30.34 41.49
C PHE A 657 -11.27 28.93 41.96
N VAL A 658 -10.04 28.80 42.50
CA VAL A 658 -9.61 27.64 43.29
C VAL A 658 -8.86 28.13 44.53
N ALA A 659 -9.60 28.81 45.41
CA ALA A 659 -9.18 29.25 46.73
C ALA A 659 -10.43 29.55 47.57
N ALA A 660 -10.30 29.46 48.90
CA ALA A 660 -11.32 29.62 49.95
C ALA A 660 -12.32 28.46 50.17
N ASP A 661 -12.16 27.86 51.35
CA ASP A 661 -13.18 27.50 52.35
C ASP A 661 -14.32 26.50 52.06
N VAL A 662 -14.23 25.35 52.76
CA VAL A 662 -15.38 24.55 53.22
C VAL A 662 -15.16 24.20 54.70
N ASN A 663 -16.03 24.67 55.60
CA ASN A 663 -16.03 24.29 57.02
C ASN A 663 -17.41 24.54 57.66
N SER A 664 -17.71 23.93 58.83
CA SER A 664 -19.05 23.81 59.50
C SER A 664 -20.04 22.85 58.77
N LYS A 665 -20.70 21.83 59.38
CA LYS A 665 -21.60 21.69 60.57
C LYS A 665 -23.06 22.17 60.30
N ALA A 666 -24.15 21.51 60.71
CA ALA A 666 -24.43 20.15 61.23
C ALA A 666 -25.96 19.80 61.19
N SER A 667 -26.33 18.56 61.57
CA SER A 667 -27.68 17.88 61.66
C SER A 667 -28.61 18.38 62.80
N PRO A 668 -29.82 17.79 63.15
CA PRO A 668 -30.60 16.59 62.69
C PRO A 668 -32.02 16.96 62.10
N VAL A 669 -33.19 16.27 62.13
CA VAL A 669 -33.91 15.15 62.84
C VAL A 669 -34.97 14.55 61.85
N GLU A 670 -35.09 13.25 61.51
CA GLU A 670 -35.68 12.03 62.15
C GLU A 670 -37.24 11.92 62.29
N VAL A 671 -37.89 10.95 61.61
CA VAL A 671 -39.06 10.14 62.10
C VAL A 671 -39.09 8.72 61.48
N LYS A 672 -39.48 7.74 62.32
CA LYS A 672 -39.72 6.26 62.23
C LYS A 672 -40.74 5.77 61.16
N SER A 673 -40.99 4.47 60.87
CA SER A 673 -40.63 3.16 61.51
C SER A 673 -40.69 1.94 60.54
N SER A 674 -40.17 0.79 61.00
CA SER A 674 -40.10 -0.59 60.43
C SER A 674 -41.31 -1.48 60.84
N PRO A 675 -41.36 -2.84 60.69
CA PRO A 675 -40.43 -3.87 60.13
C PRO A 675 -41.08 -4.82 59.07
N GLY A 676 -40.48 -5.91 58.57
CA GLY A 676 -39.12 -6.48 58.69
C GLY A 676 -39.03 -7.90 59.31
N SER A 677 -38.46 -8.90 58.60
CA SER A 677 -38.03 -10.21 59.15
C SER A 677 -36.93 -10.88 58.29
N ASP A 678 -36.13 -11.76 58.89
CA ASP A 678 -34.86 -12.36 58.37
C ASP A 678 -34.66 -13.72 59.11
N PRO A 679 -33.97 -14.77 58.58
CA PRO A 679 -32.49 -14.83 58.74
C PRO A 679 -31.68 -15.68 57.71
N GLY A 680 -30.38 -15.37 57.54
CA GLY A 680 -29.39 -16.32 57.00
C GLY A 680 -28.06 -15.73 56.51
N THR A 681 -26.94 -15.95 57.23
CA THR A 681 -25.60 -15.39 56.96
C THR A 681 -24.50 -16.45 57.29
N PRO A 682 -23.23 -16.41 56.75
CA PRO A 682 -22.39 -15.21 56.66
C PRO A 682 -21.34 -15.02 55.51
N LYS A 683 -21.13 -13.73 55.20
CA LYS A 683 -19.86 -13.03 54.85
C LYS A 683 -18.97 -13.50 53.68
N GLY A 684 -18.88 -12.64 52.65
CA GLY A 684 -17.78 -12.60 51.66
C GLY A 684 -17.77 -11.28 50.86
N ASN A 685 -16.63 -10.61 50.76
CA ASN A 685 -16.54 -9.22 50.24
C ASN A 685 -16.68 -9.11 48.70
N SER A 686 -17.56 -8.23 48.20
CA SER A 686 -17.25 -7.26 47.13
C SER A 686 -18.39 -6.25 46.88
N LYS A 687 -18.07 -4.95 46.77
CA LYS A 687 -19.02 -3.86 46.44
C LYS A 687 -18.46 -2.91 45.38
N ILE A 688 -18.34 -3.39 44.14
CA ILE A 688 -18.01 -2.55 42.97
C ILE A 688 -19.04 -2.70 41.83
N TYR A 689 -19.69 -3.86 41.68
CA TYR A 689 -20.52 -4.16 40.49
C TYR A 689 -21.90 -3.46 40.42
N ASN A 690 -22.57 -3.17 41.53
CA ASN A 690 -23.97 -2.72 41.52
C ASN A 690 -24.20 -1.20 41.34
N LYS A 691 -23.21 -0.43 40.89
CA LYS A 691 -23.42 0.97 40.45
C LYS A 691 -23.58 1.14 38.93
N PHE A 692 -23.27 0.13 38.12
CA PHE A 692 -23.32 0.24 36.66
C PHE A 692 -24.72 0.00 36.07
N ILE A 693 -25.57 -0.77 36.75
CA ILE A 693 -26.88 -1.21 36.22
C ILE A 693 -27.97 -0.15 36.44
N VAL A 694 -27.96 0.57 37.56
CA VAL A 694 -29.00 1.57 37.92
C VAL A 694 -28.99 2.79 36.97
N MET A 695 -27.84 3.10 36.35
CA MET A 695 -27.73 4.21 35.40
C MET A 695 -28.36 3.89 34.03
N ILE A 696 -28.48 2.60 33.67
CA ILE A 696 -29.04 2.15 32.39
C ILE A 696 -30.58 2.10 32.45
N THR A 697 -31.16 1.84 33.62
CA THR A 697 -32.62 1.73 33.80
C THR A 697 -33.35 3.06 33.97
N SER A 698 -32.64 4.18 34.13
CA SER A 698 -33.27 5.49 34.41
C SER A 698 -33.53 6.37 33.18
N LEU A 699 -33.00 6.03 32.00
CA LEU A 699 -33.16 6.83 30.77
C LEU A 699 -34.26 6.28 29.83
N ALA A 700 -34.92 5.18 30.20
CA ALA A 700 -35.94 4.51 29.40
C ALA A 700 -37.39 5.00 29.68
N ALA A 701 -37.54 6.09 30.44
CA ALA A 701 -38.83 6.51 31.02
C ALA A 701 -39.52 7.72 30.31
N GLU A 702 -38.87 8.36 29.33
CA GLU A 702 -39.42 9.55 28.64
C GLU A 702 -39.68 9.35 27.14
N ILE A 703 -39.83 8.11 26.68
CA ILE A 703 -40.31 7.79 25.32
C ILE A 703 -41.83 7.54 25.39
N GLY A 704 -42.63 8.61 25.35
CA GLY A 704 -44.06 8.56 25.72
C GLY A 704 -44.99 9.60 25.09
N ALA A 705 -44.66 10.19 23.94
CA ALA A 705 -45.55 11.11 23.20
C ALA A 705 -45.57 10.82 21.69
N LEU A 706 -46.72 11.03 21.04
CA LEU A 706 -47.02 10.43 19.73
C LEU A 706 -47.95 11.35 18.91
N ARG A 707 -47.49 11.85 17.74
CA ARG A 707 -48.26 11.96 16.45
C ARG A 707 -47.63 12.85 15.36
N LEU A 708 -47.59 12.28 14.16
CA LEU A 708 -48.02 12.85 12.87
C LEU A 708 -48.03 14.38 12.65
N VAL A 709 -47.18 14.85 11.73
CA VAL A 709 -47.56 15.83 10.69
C VAL A 709 -47.07 15.31 9.33
N SER A 710 -47.84 15.52 8.26
CA SER A 710 -47.54 15.00 6.92
C SER A 710 -46.77 15.99 6.05
N ALA A 711 -45.92 15.44 5.17
CA ALA A 711 -45.58 15.95 3.83
C ALA A 711 -45.20 17.44 3.66
N CYS A 712 -43.94 17.69 3.29
CA CYS A 712 -43.57 18.83 2.44
C CYS A 712 -42.55 18.37 1.38
N SER A 713 -42.76 18.76 0.13
CA SER A 713 -41.98 18.28 -1.03
C SER A 713 -40.78 19.18 -1.32
N SER A 714 -39.57 18.73 -1.00
CA SER A 714 -38.34 19.48 -1.26
C SER A 714 -37.89 19.36 -2.72
N GLN A 715 -37.63 20.50 -3.37
CA GLN A 715 -37.22 20.55 -4.79
C GLN A 715 -35.73 20.23 -4.97
N MET A 716 -35.43 19.27 -5.83
CA MET A 716 -34.08 18.74 -6.01
C MET A 716 -33.29 19.48 -7.11
N ILE A 717 -32.36 20.36 -6.73
CA ILE A 717 -31.40 20.98 -7.67
C ILE A 717 -30.42 19.91 -8.14
N VAL A 718 -30.44 19.57 -9.44
CA VAL A 718 -29.59 18.51 -10.01
C VAL A 718 -28.59 19.10 -11.02
N ALA A 719 -27.31 19.06 -10.65
CA ALA A 719 -26.19 19.41 -11.51
C ALA A 719 -25.94 18.34 -12.60
N ARG A 720 -26.87 18.18 -13.56
CA ARG A 720 -26.62 17.40 -14.78
C ARG A 720 -25.47 18.05 -15.56
N ARG A 721 -24.33 17.36 -15.68
CA ARG A 721 -23.16 17.79 -16.47
C ARG A 721 -23.53 17.86 -17.97
N HIS A 722 -24.11 19.00 -18.38
CA HIS A 722 -24.68 19.25 -19.72
C HIS A 722 -23.66 19.33 -20.86
N LEU A 723 -22.36 19.17 -20.58
CA LEU A 723 -21.28 19.25 -21.55
C LEU A 723 -20.58 17.88 -21.63
N PRO A 724 -20.34 17.32 -22.83
CA PRO A 724 -19.59 16.08 -22.97
C PRO A 724 -18.18 16.25 -22.40
N ALA A 725 -17.70 15.26 -21.65
CA ALA A 725 -16.36 15.30 -21.06
C ALA A 725 -15.28 15.36 -22.16
N ARG A 726 -14.16 16.04 -21.88
CA ARG A 726 -13.05 16.19 -22.85
C ARG A 726 -12.63 14.80 -23.37
N GLY A 727 -12.75 14.61 -24.68
CA GLY A 727 -12.38 13.36 -25.38
C GLY A 727 -13.50 12.33 -25.55
N THR A 728 -14.72 12.54 -25.03
CA THR A 728 -15.83 11.60 -25.29
C THR A 728 -16.46 11.82 -26.67
N LYS A 729 -17.07 10.77 -27.24
CA LYS A 729 -17.96 10.91 -28.42
C LYS A 729 -19.10 11.89 -28.07
N PRO A 730 -19.53 12.75 -29.02
CA PRO A 730 -20.63 13.69 -28.79
C PRO A 730 -21.96 12.96 -28.62
N LEU A 731 -22.88 13.56 -27.87
CA LEU A 731 -24.31 13.26 -27.99
C LEU A 731 -24.82 13.78 -29.35
N PRO A 732 -25.80 13.11 -29.99
CA PRO A 732 -26.31 13.49 -31.32
C PRO A 732 -26.76 14.95 -31.43
N ARG A 733 -27.34 15.52 -30.35
CA ARG A 733 -27.81 16.92 -30.23
C ARG A 733 -26.70 18.00 -30.40
N TYR A 734 -25.42 17.62 -30.49
CA TYR A 734 -24.31 18.54 -30.81
C TYR A 734 -23.68 18.30 -32.20
N LEU A 735 -24.20 17.34 -32.95
CA LEU A 735 -23.82 17.08 -34.34
C LEU A 735 -24.77 17.82 -35.30
N TRP A 736 -26.08 17.71 -35.02
CA TRP A 736 -27.18 18.23 -35.82
C TRP A 736 -28.05 19.19 -35.02
N ASP A 737 -28.69 20.11 -35.73
CA ASP A 737 -29.77 20.92 -35.20
C ASP A 737 -31.08 20.13 -35.28
N MET A 738 -31.62 19.73 -34.12
CA MET A 738 -32.88 18.98 -34.04
C MET A 738 -34.10 19.88 -34.24
N GLU A 739 -34.01 21.16 -33.88
CA GLU A 739 -35.11 22.09 -34.08
C GLU A 739 -35.30 22.41 -35.57
N ASP A 740 -34.20 22.45 -36.34
CA ASP A 740 -34.21 22.54 -37.80
C ASP A 740 -34.80 21.26 -38.46
N LEU A 741 -34.62 20.09 -37.84
CA LEU A 741 -35.26 18.84 -38.28
C LEU A 741 -36.78 18.85 -37.98
N GLU A 742 -37.17 19.20 -36.76
CA GLU A 742 -38.57 19.30 -36.32
C GLU A 742 -39.36 20.31 -37.17
N LYS A 743 -38.79 21.52 -37.40
CA LYS A 743 -39.41 22.56 -38.25
C LYS A 743 -39.58 22.14 -39.71
N LYS A 744 -38.73 21.24 -40.24
CA LYS A 744 -38.80 20.74 -41.63
C LYS A 744 -39.67 19.49 -41.79
N SER A 745 -39.89 18.73 -40.72
CA SER A 745 -40.71 17.51 -40.70
C SER A 745 -42.12 17.74 -40.13
N GLY A 746 -42.38 18.89 -39.51
CA GLY A 746 -43.60 19.12 -38.74
C GLY A 746 -43.72 18.20 -37.51
N GLY A 747 -42.61 17.58 -37.08
CA GLY A 747 -42.59 16.51 -36.08
C GLY A 747 -43.09 15.15 -36.58
N GLN A 748 -43.49 15.02 -37.86
CA GLN A 748 -44.02 13.78 -38.44
C GLN A 748 -42.94 12.96 -39.16
N TYR A 749 -43.15 11.66 -39.30
CA TYR A 749 -42.24 10.79 -40.04
C TYR A 749 -42.32 11.07 -41.55
N THR A 750 -41.18 11.26 -42.21
CA THR A 750 -41.11 11.40 -43.68
C THR A 750 -40.05 10.47 -44.29
N PRO A 751 -40.32 9.83 -45.44
CA PRO A 751 -39.35 8.98 -46.15
C PRO A 751 -38.40 9.79 -47.06
N GLU A 752 -38.56 11.12 -47.14
CA GLU A 752 -37.78 11.99 -48.02
C GLU A 752 -36.46 12.47 -47.36
N PRO A 753 -35.39 12.73 -48.14
CA PRO A 753 -34.11 13.18 -47.59
C PRO A 753 -34.16 14.65 -47.11
N LEU A 754 -34.01 14.88 -45.81
CA LEU A 754 -34.09 16.21 -45.20
C LEU A 754 -32.72 16.89 -45.09
N ARG A 755 -32.57 18.06 -45.73
CA ARG A 755 -31.33 18.84 -45.71
C ARG A 755 -31.21 19.72 -44.46
N ILE A 756 -30.73 19.12 -43.37
CA ILE A 756 -30.64 19.77 -42.05
C ILE A 756 -29.28 20.41 -41.73
N ASN A 757 -29.27 21.34 -40.78
CA ASN A 757 -28.09 22.07 -40.34
C ASN A 757 -27.18 21.26 -39.40
N ARG A 758 -25.86 21.35 -39.62
CA ARG A 758 -24.83 20.76 -38.74
C ARG A 758 -24.25 21.81 -37.80
N LEU A 759 -24.37 21.57 -36.49
CA LEU A 759 -23.89 22.47 -35.44
C LEU A 759 -22.37 22.42 -35.24
N GLY A 760 -21.70 21.35 -35.71
CA GLY A 760 -20.24 21.24 -35.68
C GLY A 760 -19.63 21.30 -34.27
N GLY A 761 -20.32 20.78 -33.26
CA GLY A 761 -19.92 20.85 -31.86
C GLY A 761 -20.27 22.16 -31.14
N ARG A 762 -21.12 23.02 -31.73
CA ARG A 762 -21.78 24.14 -31.03
C ARG A 762 -23.00 23.63 -30.24
N ASN A 763 -23.36 24.35 -29.18
CA ASN A 763 -24.64 24.19 -28.51
C ASN A 763 -25.75 24.82 -29.38
N PRO A 764 -26.88 24.15 -29.69
CA PRO A 764 -27.98 24.76 -30.44
C PRO A 764 -28.47 26.06 -29.80
N GLU A 765 -28.81 26.00 -28.51
CA GLU A 765 -29.49 27.07 -27.76
C GLU A 765 -28.66 28.36 -27.58
N THR A 766 -27.32 28.30 -27.74
CA THR A 766 -26.42 29.43 -27.43
C THR A 766 -25.34 29.70 -28.48
N GLY A 767 -25.25 28.90 -29.55
CA GLY A 767 -24.24 29.00 -30.61
C GLY A 767 -22.77 28.79 -30.19
N ARG A 768 -22.45 28.78 -28.89
CA ARG A 768 -21.09 28.66 -28.35
C ARG A 768 -20.51 27.27 -28.63
N LYS A 769 -19.22 27.20 -28.97
CA LYS A 769 -18.54 25.93 -29.28
C LYS A 769 -18.24 25.12 -28.02
N VAL A 770 -19.03 24.06 -27.79
CA VAL A 770 -18.91 23.15 -26.65
C VAL A 770 -17.86 22.07 -26.90
N ASN A 771 -17.86 21.44 -28.08
CA ASN A 771 -16.87 20.40 -28.42
C ASN A 771 -15.84 20.91 -29.43
N GLN A 772 -14.63 21.20 -28.95
CA GLN A 772 -13.53 21.73 -29.77
C GLN A 772 -13.06 20.75 -30.86
N HIS A 773 -13.24 19.43 -30.68
CA HIS A 773 -12.78 18.36 -31.57
C HIS A 773 -13.71 18.10 -32.77
N ILE A 774 -14.79 18.86 -32.90
CA ILE A 774 -15.75 18.76 -34.02
C ILE A 774 -15.70 20.07 -34.83
N GLY A 775 -16.00 19.99 -36.12
CA GLY A 775 -16.21 21.10 -37.05
C GLY A 775 -17.32 20.75 -38.05
N GLY A 776 -17.52 21.58 -39.08
CA GLY A 776 -18.66 21.41 -40.00
C GLY A 776 -18.68 20.10 -40.80
N GLY A 777 -17.50 19.62 -41.22
CA GLY A 777 -17.37 18.45 -42.08
C GLY A 777 -18.03 18.64 -43.46
N THR A 778 -18.24 17.54 -44.18
CA THR A 778 -19.12 17.53 -45.36
C THR A 778 -20.58 17.53 -44.90
N LYS A 779 -21.44 18.31 -45.57
CA LYS A 779 -22.90 18.23 -45.38
C LYS A 779 -23.44 17.02 -46.15
N PHE A 780 -24.32 16.27 -45.52
CA PHE A 780 -25.08 15.18 -46.13
C PHE A 780 -26.54 15.35 -45.71
N ASP A 781 -27.46 14.92 -46.56
CA ASP A 781 -28.89 14.94 -46.24
C ASP A 781 -29.22 13.83 -45.23
N TYR A 782 -30.27 14.04 -44.44
CA TYR A 782 -30.64 13.22 -43.30
C TYR A 782 -31.87 12.37 -43.62
N PHE A 783 -31.79 11.06 -43.36
CA PHE A 783 -32.91 10.14 -43.50
C PHE A 783 -33.53 9.87 -42.14
N MET A 784 -34.83 10.12 -42.01
CA MET A 784 -35.60 9.68 -40.84
C MET A 784 -35.77 8.16 -40.92
N ILE A 785 -35.33 7.46 -39.88
CA ILE A 785 -35.40 6.00 -39.79
C ILE A 785 -36.45 5.65 -38.75
N ASP A 786 -37.35 4.74 -39.12
CA ASP A 786 -38.27 4.12 -38.20
C ASP A 786 -37.56 2.94 -37.51
N PHE A 787 -37.56 2.96 -36.18
CA PHE A 787 -36.96 1.93 -35.34
C PHE A 787 -38.01 0.97 -34.74
N HIS A 788 -39.30 1.27 -34.85
CA HIS A 788 -40.39 0.54 -34.20
C HIS A 788 -41.22 -0.24 -35.22
N ARG A 789 -40.87 -1.52 -35.38
CA ARG A 789 -41.63 -2.42 -36.26
C ARG A 789 -42.79 -3.03 -35.49
N ARG A 790 -43.98 -2.45 -35.65
CA ARG A 790 -45.25 -2.97 -35.11
C ARG A 790 -46.17 -3.50 -36.21
N GLY A 791 -46.69 -4.70 -36.01
CA GLY A 791 -47.58 -5.44 -36.91
C GLY A 791 -48.89 -5.83 -36.21
N PRO A 792 -49.64 -6.80 -36.75
CA PRO A 792 -50.84 -7.34 -36.11
C PRO A 792 -50.50 -8.06 -34.80
N THR A 793 -51.46 -8.12 -33.88
CA THR A 793 -51.37 -8.89 -32.63
C THR A 793 -52.09 -10.25 -32.70
N GLU A 794 -52.87 -10.48 -33.77
CA GLU A 794 -53.65 -11.69 -33.97
C GLU A 794 -52.81 -12.86 -34.49
N ALA A 795 -53.24 -14.09 -34.19
CA ALA A 795 -52.47 -15.29 -34.46
C ALA A 795 -52.43 -15.61 -35.96
N GLY A 796 -51.24 -15.61 -36.55
CA GLY A 796 -51.02 -15.94 -37.97
C GLY A 796 -51.05 -14.75 -38.92
N GLU A 797 -51.45 -13.56 -38.49
CA GLU A 797 -51.35 -12.35 -39.32
C GLU A 797 -49.95 -11.73 -39.28
N THR A 798 -49.45 -11.32 -40.46
CA THR A 798 -48.23 -10.55 -40.62
C THR A 798 -48.47 -9.27 -41.41
N TYR A 799 -47.80 -8.19 -41.02
CA TYR A 799 -47.68 -6.99 -41.85
C TYR A 799 -46.42 -7.11 -42.71
N ASP A 800 -46.62 -7.44 -43.99
CA ASP A 800 -45.56 -7.68 -44.95
C ASP A 800 -45.19 -6.41 -45.73
N GLU A 801 -43.89 -6.18 -45.89
CA GLU A 801 -43.31 -5.02 -46.55
C GLU A 801 -42.26 -5.46 -47.58
N ARG A 802 -42.26 -4.87 -48.78
CA ARG A 802 -41.24 -5.17 -49.80
C ARG A 802 -40.09 -4.17 -49.74
N VAL A 803 -38.86 -4.67 -49.76
CA VAL A 803 -37.65 -3.84 -49.85
C VAL A 803 -37.49 -3.30 -51.26
N LEU A 804 -37.54 -1.98 -51.44
CA LEU A 804 -37.35 -1.29 -52.72
C LEU A 804 -35.87 -1.02 -53.01
N GLU A 805 -35.10 -0.62 -52.00
CA GLU A 805 -33.68 -0.27 -52.15
C GLU A 805 -32.94 -0.51 -50.82
N VAL A 806 -31.70 -1.00 -50.87
CA VAL A 806 -30.77 -1.02 -49.73
C VAL A 806 -29.57 -0.14 -50.09
N ARG A 807 -29.33 0.91 -49.30
CA ARG A 807 -28.29 1.92 -49.58
C ARG A 807 -27.44 2.29 -48.37
N ARG A 808 -26.32 2.95 -48.63
CA ARG A 808 -25.38 3.42 -47.60
C ARG A 808 -25.74 4.83 -47.13
N ASP A 809 -26.13 4.97 -45.87
CA ASP A 809 -26.24 6.29 -45.22
C ASP A 809 -24.84 6.86 -44.88
N PRO A 810 -24.50 8.10 -45.28
CA PRO A 810 -23.28 8.78 -44.83
C PRO A 810 -23.26 9.16 -43.34
N ASN A 811 -24.43 9.18 -42.68
CA ASN A 811 -24.60 9.69 -41.32
C ASN A 811 -24.59 8.61 -40.23
N ARG A 812 -24.81 7.35 -40.63
CA ARG A 812 -24.80 6.16 -39.76
C ARG A 812 -23.72 5.18 -40.21
N THR A 813 -23.63 4.04 -39.54
CA THR A 813 -22.59 3.03 -39.80
C THR A 813 -23.09 1.88 -40.68
N SER A 814 -24.34 1.45 -40.47
CA SER A 814 -25.05 0.42 -41.21
C SER A 814 -25.67 0.96 -42.51
N HIS A 815 -26.09 0.05 -43.38
CA HIS A 815 -26.97 0.39 -44.49
C HIS A 815 -28.41 0.61 -44.01
N ILE A 816 -29.19 1.32 -44.83
CA ILE A 816 -30.60 1.58 -44.62
C ILE A 816 -31.40 0.98 -45.77
N ALA A 817 -32.58 0.43 -45.46
CA ALA A 817 -33.47 -0.18 -46.43
C ALA A 817 -34.75 0.67 -46.55
N LEU A 818 -35.16 0.99 -47.78
CA LEU A 818 -36.46 1.60 -48.06
C LEU A 818 -37.47 0.47 -48.28
N LEU A 819 -38.47 0.39 -47.41
CA LEU A 819 -39.56 -0.58 -47.48
C LEU A 819 -40.83 0.11 -47.98
N ALA A 820 -41.68 -0.66 -48.64
CA ALA A 820 -43.03 -0.26 -49.02
C ALA A 820 -44.03 -1.36 -48.63
N GLY A 821 -45.10 -0.98 -47.94
CA GLY A 821 -46.23 -1.84 -47.59
C GLY A 821 -47.53 -1.05 -47.63
N GLN A 822 -48.63 -1.64 -47.14
CA GLN A 822 -49.96 -1.00 -47.20
C GLN A 822 -50.03 0.33 -46.44
N LYS A 823 -49.20 0.52 -45.40
CA LYS A 823 -49.12 1.76 -44.60
C LYS A 823 -48.18 2.82 -45.20
N GLY A 824 -47.68 2.62 -46.43
CA GLY A 824 -46.82 3.55 -47.14
C GLY A 824 -45.35 3.13 -47.20
N LYS A 825 -44.43 4.10 -47.28
CA LYS A 825 -42.98 3.88 -47.42
C LYS A 825 -42.22 4.34 -46.17
N ARG A 826 -41.26 3.55 -45.70
CA ARG A 826 -40.38 3.91 -44.56
C ARG A 826 -38.96 3.37 -44.72
N TRP A 827 -38.00 4.07 -44.09
CA TRP A 827 -36.62 3.62 -43.95
C TRP A 827 -36.43 2.84 -42.65
N ILE A 828 -35.82 1.66 -42.72
CA ILE A 828 -35.34 0.90 -41.55
C ILE A 828 -33.83 0.67 -41.64
N LEU A 829 -33.22 0.12 -40.57
CA LEU A 829 -31.85 -0.40 -40.64
C LEU A 829 -31.82 -1.73 -41.40
N ALA A 830 -30.93 -1.86 -42.39
CA ALA A 830 -30.79 -3.09 -43.17
C ALA A 830 -29.96 -4.14 -42.44
N THR A 831 -30.39 -5.41 -42.51
CA THR A 831 -29.61 -6.56 -42.05
C THR A 831 -28.54 -6.96 -43.07
N GLU A 832 -27.63 -7.86 -42.68
CA GLU A 832 -26.41 -8.18 -43.42
C GLU A 832 -26.64 -8.80 -44.80
N ASN A 833 -27.71 -9.58 -45.00
CA ASN A 833 -28.02 -10.26 -46.27
C ASN A 833 -29.19 -9.63 -47.07
N MET A 834 -29.87 -8.62 -46.53
CA MET A 834 -31.07 -7.99 -47.10
C MET A 834 -30.80 -7.29 -48.44
N LYS A 835 -31.67 -7.51 -49.43
CA LYS A 835 -31.57 -7.03 -50.82
C LYS A 835 -32.85 -6.33 -51.29
N ALA A 836 -32.73 -5.56 -52.36
CA ALA A 836 -33.89 -5.03 -53.06
C ALA A 836 -34.67 -6.17 -53.74
N GLY A 837 -35.98 -6.21 -53.52
CA GLY A 837 -36.89 -7.27 -53.99
C GLY A 837 -37.46 -8.13 -52.86
N ASP A 838 -36.74 -8.29 -51.75
CA ASP A 838 -37.09 -9.13 -50.60
C ASP A 838 -38.41 -8.69 -49.94
N ILE A 839 -39.13 -9.64 -49.33
CA ILE A 839 -40.33 -9.40 -48.51
C ILE A 839 -39.98 -9.59 -47.05
N VAL A 840 -40.43 -8.68 -46.20
CA VAL A 840 -40.06 -8.63 -44.78
C VAL A 840 -41.31 -8.45 -43.92
N SER A 841 -41.63 -9.48 -43.14
CA SER A 841 -42.81 -9.54 -42.28
C SER A 841 -42.59 -8.94 -40.89
N THR A 842 -43.65 -8.36 -40.32
CA THR A 842 -43.72 -7.90 -38.93
C THR A 842 -44.96 -8.49 -38.26
N THR A 843 -44.81 -9.12 -37.09
CA THR A 843 -45.93 -9.54 -36.24
C THR A 843 -45.64 -9.21 -34.77
N CYS A 844 -46.64 -8.72 -34.05
CA CYS A 844 -46.59 -8.48 -32.61
C CYS A 844 -47.23 -9.62 -31.80
N HIS A 845 -47.65 -10.70 -32.46
CA HIS A 845 -48.24 -11.85 -31.79
C HIS A 845 -47.20 -12.63 -30.98
N LEU A 846 -47.52 -12.93 -29.71
CA LEU A 846 -46.69 -13.73 -28.81
C LEU A 846 -47.07 -15.20 -28.94
N SER A 847 -46.27 -15.99 -29.65
CA SER A 847 -46.54 -17.41 -29.86
C SER A 847 -46.15 -18.25 -28.64
N GLU A 848 -46.98 -19.23 -28.29
CA GLU A 848 -46.69 -20.17 -27.18
C GLU A 848 -45.45 -21.04 -27.46
N ASN A 849 -45.25 -21.42 -28.74
CA ASN A 849 -44.09 -22.16 -29.20
C ASN A 849 -43.03 -21.22 -29.79
N PRO A 850 -41.72 -21.41 -29.50
CA PRO A 850 -40.66 -20.58 -30.09
C PRO A 850 -40.50 -20.81 -31.60
N VAL A 851 -40.54 -19.72 -32.36
CA VAL A 851 -40.39 -19.67 -33.81
C VAL A 851 -38.92 -19.51 -34.20
N ILE A 852 -38.52 -20.16 -35.31
CA ILE A 852 -37.23 -19.93 -35.95
C ILE A 852 -37.30 -18.60 -36.71
N GLY A 853 -36.62 -17.57 -36.22
CA GLY A 853 -36.63 -16.25 -36.83
C GLY A 853 -35.98 -16.23 -38.22
N VAL A 854 -36.71 -15.70 -39.22
CA VAL A 854 -36.19 -15.38 -40.56
C VAL A 854 -35.48 -14.03 -40.53
N GLU A 855 -34.30 -13.90 -41.17
CA GLU A 855 -33.55 -12.64 -41.21
C GLU A 855 -34.39 -11.49 -41.79
N GLY A 856 -34.31 -10.31 -41.16
CA GLY A 856 -35.06 -9.12 -41.54
C GLY A 856 -36.44 -9.03 -40.91
N ASN A 857 -37.11 -10.15 -40.63
CA ASN A 857 -38.45 -10.14 -40.01
C ASN A 857 -38.40 -9.64 -38.55
N ALA A 858 -39.52 -9.09 -38.07
CA ALA A 858 -39.64 -8.56 -36.72
C ALA A 858 -40.71 -9.28 -35.90
N TYR A 859 -40.35 -9.67 -34.68
CA TYR A 859 -41.13 -10.47 -33.73
C TYR A 859 -40.92 -9.94 -32.30
N PRO A 860 -41.84 -10.21 -31.34
CA PRO A 860 -41.58 -10.00 -29.93
C PRO A 860 -40.53 -11.01 -29.42
N LEU A 861 -39.66 -10.60 -28.49
CA LEU A 861 -38.54 -11.40 -27.99
C LEU A 861 -38.93 -12.79 -27.45
N GLY A 862 -40.11 -12.92 -26.85
CA GLY A 862 -40.62 -14.18 -26.30
C GLY A 862 -40.97 -15.23 -27.34
N SER A 863 -41.32 -14.83 -28.58
CA SER A 863 -41.66 -15.73 -29.68
C SER A 863 -40.44 -16.33 -30.38
N LEU A 864 -39.22 -15.90 -30.07
CA LEU A 864 -38.00 -16.26 -30.81
C LEU A 864 -37.19 -17.35 -30.09
N ALA A 865 -36.80 -18.38 -30.82
CA ALA A 865 -36.01 -19.49 -30.28
C ALA A 865 -34.67 -19.05 -29.64
N ILE A 866 -34.26 -19.73 -28.56
CA ILE A 866 -32.96 -19.53 -27.91
C ILE A 866 -31.82 -19.75 -28.91
N GLY A 867 -30.82 -18.86 -28.89
CA GLY A 867 -29.74 -18.81 -29.86
C GLY A 867 -30.01 -17.89 -31.06
N THR A 868 -31.25 -17.44 -31.27
CA THR A 868 -31.58 -16.49 -32.36
C THR A 868 -30.77 -15.20 -32.21
N ILE A 869 -30.25 -14.73 -33.34
CA ILE A 869 -29.51 -13.47 -33.46
C ILE A 869 -30.49 -12.36 -33.82
N VAL A 870 -30.46 -11.26 -33.08
CA VAL A 870 -31.36 -10.11 -33.22
C VAL A 870 -30.63 -8.76 -33.22
N ASN A 871 -31.26 -7.75 -33.79
CA ASN A 871 -30.85 -6.35 -33.77
C ASN A 871 -32.07 -5.44 -33.57
N SER A 872 -31.84 -4.13 -33.44
CA SER A 872 -32.92 -3.12 -33.29
C SER A 872 -33.94 -3.54 -32.23
N VAL A 873 -33.44 -3.88 -31.03
CA VAL A 873 -34.23 -4.45 -29.95
C VAL A 873 -34.81 -3.31 -29.10
N GLU A 874 -36.10 -3.36 -28.82
CA GLU A 874 -36.78 -2.39 -27.94
C GLU A 874 -36.37 -2.59 -26.47
N ARG A 875 -36.18 -1.48 -25.75
CA ARG A 875 -35.83 -1.50 -24.32
C ARG A 875 -37.03 -1.76 -23.40
N TYR A 876 -38.23 -1.40 -23.84
CA TYR A 876 -39.51 -1.61 -23.15
C TYR A 876 -40.58 -1.88 -24.22
N PRO A 877 -41.70 -2.57 -23.92
CA PRO A 877 -42.69 -2.94 -24.95
C PRO A 877 -43.53 -1.78 -25.52
N THR A 878 -43.22 -0.53 -25.15
CA THR A 878 -43.90 0.69 -25.63
C THR A 878 -43.30 1.25 -26.92
N THR A 879 -44.12 1.97 -27.70
CA THR A 879 -43.76 2.61 -28.99
C THR A 879 -42.82 3.81 -28.87
N GLU A 880 -42.64 4.36 -27.68
CA GLU A 880 -41.69 5.46 -27.39
C GLU A 880 -40.39 4.97 -26.74
N SER A 881 -40.13 3.66 -26.75
CA SER A 881 -38.99 3.06 -26.07
C SER A 881 -37.65 3.29 -26.79
N GLU A 882 -36.55 3.38 -26.03
CA GLU A 882 -35.22 3.50 -26.62
C GLU A 882 -34.79 2.18 -27.29
N VAL A 883 -34.64 2.16 -28.62
CA VAL A 883 -34.19 0.98 -29.36
C VAL A 883 -32.65 0.88 -29.34
N PHE A 884 -32.11 -0.30 -28.98
CA PHE A 884 -30.67 -0.55 -28.93
C PHE A 884 -30.22 -1.61 -29.96
N VAL A 885 -28.91 -1.88 -30.03
CA VAL A 885 -28.28 -2.68 -31.11
C VAL A 885 -28.45 -2.04 -32.51
N GLN A 886 -28.21 -0.73 -32.63
CA GLN A 886 -28.37 0.05 -33.89
C GLN A 886 -27.07 0.27 -34.72
N SER A 887 -25.96 -0.39 -34.40
CA SER A 887 -24.66 -0.18 -35.08
C SER A 887 -24.35 -1.25 -36.12
N ALA A 888 -23.68 -0.90 -37.22
CA ALA A 888 -23.20 -1.87 -38.21
C ALA A 888 -22.41 -3.02 -37.58
N GLY A 889 -22.65 -4.24 -38.08
CA GLY A 889 -22.06 -5.46 -37.57
C GLY A 889 -22.49 -5.84 -36.14
N ALA A 890 -23.33 -5.05 -35.48
CA ALA A 890 -23.88 -5.38 -34.18
C ALA A 890 -25.06 -6.34 -34.33
N ALA A 891 -25.15 -7.23 -33.35
CA ALA A 891 -26.22 -8.18 -33.14
C ALA A 891 -26.22 -8.52 -31.64
N ALA A 892 -27.29 -9.10 -31.14
CA ALA A 892 -27.39 -9.70 -29.82
C ALA A 892 -27.98 -11.11 -29.94
N THR A 893 -27.77 -11.95 -28.93
CA THR A 893 -28.23 -13.35 -28.94
C THR A 893 -29.19 -13.59 -27.80
N ILE A 894 -30.33 -14.24 -28.07
CA ILE A 894 -31.27 -14.69 -27.04
C ILE A 894 -30.66 -15.89 -26.30
N VAL A 895 -30.54 -15.80 -24.97
CA VAL A 895 -29.86 -16.81 -24.14
C VAL A 895 -30.82 -17.74 -23.44
N ARG A 896 -31.94 -17.21 -22.94
CA ARG A 896 -32.96 -17.92 -22.16
C ARG A 896 -34.19 -17.04 -21.98
N HIS A 897 -35.34 -17.67 -21.80
CA HIS A 897 -36.55 -17.03 -21.29
C HIS A 897 -36.69 -17.38 -19.80
N GLN A 898 -37.21 -16.46 -18.99
CA GLN A 898 -37.36 -16.59 -17.53
C GLN A 898 -38.65 -15.87 -17.11
N GLY A 899 -39.77 -16.60 -17.11
CA GLY A 899 -41.09 -16.02 -16.87
C GLY A 899 -41.43 -14.95 -17.91
N ASP A 900 -41.78 -13.75 -17.46
CA ASP A 900 -42.10 -12.60 -18.29
C ASP A 900 -40.91 -11.97 -19.03
N PHE A 901 -39.69 -12.46 -18.80
CA PHE A 901 -38.48 -11.85 -19.32
C PHE A 901 -37.71 -12.76 -20.28
N THR A 902 -37.19 -12.16 -21.35
CA THR A 902 -36.21 -12.78 -22.24
C THR A 902 -34.85 -12.14 -22.02
N VAL A 903 -33.81 -12.98 -21.86
CA VAL A 903 -32.45 -12.51 -21.57
C VAL A 903 -31.64 -12.42 -22.87
N VAL A 904 -31.26 -11.19 -23.22
CA VAL A 904 -30.57 -10.83 -24.46
C VAL A 904 -29.11 -10.47 -24.15
N LYS A 905 -28.17 -11.04 -24.93
CA LYS A 905 -26.73 -10.95 -24.72
C LYS A 905 -26.03 -10.19 -25.83
N LEU A 906 -25.33 -9.12 -25.47
CA LEU A 906 -24.51 -8.34 -26.40
C LEU A 906 -23.17 -9.05 -26.72
N PRO A 907 -22.49 -8.73 -27.83
CA PRO A 907 -21.22 -9.36 -28.23
C PRO A 907 -20.06 -9.08 -27.24
N HIS A 908 -20.24 -8.10 -26.35
CA HIS A 908 -19.32 -7.82 -25.24
C HIS A 908 -19.65 -8.63 -23.96
N LYS A 909 -20.45 -9.69 -24.08
CA LYS A 909 -20.90 -10.62 -23.01
C LYS A 909 -21.72 -9.96 -21.89
N HIS A 910 -22.24 -8.75 -22.09
CA HIS A 910 -23.24 -8.15 -21.19
C HIS A 910 -24.61 -8.78 -21.46
N GLU A 911 -25.34 -9.14 -20.40
CA GLU A 911 -26.70 -9.70 -20.45
C GLU A 911 -27.72 -8.70 -19.87
N PHE A 912 -28.85 -8.56 -20.55
CA PHE A 912 -29.99 -7.72 -20.16
C PHE A 912 -31.26 -8.57 -20.09
N SER A 913 -32.09 -8.34 -19.08
CA SER A 913 -33.42 -8.96 -18.94
C SER A 913 -34.47 -7.95 -19.41
N MET A 914 -35.32 -8.35 -20.37
CA MET A 914 -36.28 -7.48 -21.06
C MET A 914 -37.63 -8.18 -21.22
N HIS A 915 -38.73 -7.42 -21.26
CA HIS A 915 -40.07 -8.01 -21.33
C HIS A 915 -40.24 -8.89 -22.57
N ARG A 916 -41.01 -9.99 -22.44
CA ARG A 916 -41.31 -10.94 -23.52
C ARG A 916 -41.92 -10.29 -24.77
N GLU A 917 -42.60 -9.16 -24.60
CA GLU A 917 -43.27 -8.38 -25.67
C GLU A 917 -42.38 -7.36 -26.38
N CYS A 918 -41.17 -7.05 -25.89
CA CYS A 918 -40.27 -6.10 -26.57
C CYS A 918 -39.98 -6.59 -27.98
N MET A 919 -40.16 -5.74 -29.00
CA MET A 919 -39.89 -6.13 -30.39
C MET A 919 -38.40 -6.21 -30.68
N ALA A 920 -38.04 -7.10 -31.60
CA ALA A 920 -36.70 -7.22 -32.16
C ALA A 920 -36.74 -7.59 -33.65
N THR A 921 -35.79 -7.08 -34.43
CA THR A 921 -35.57 -7.50 -35.82
C THR A 921 -34.56 -8.64 -35.84
N VAL A 922 -34.86 -9.75 -36.53
CA VAL A 922 -33.97 -10.91 -36.59
C VAL A 922 -32.82 -10.66 -37.57
N GLY A 923 -31.65 -11.21 -37.25
CA GLY A 923 -30.41 -11.08 -38.02
C GLY A 923 -29.45 -10.02 -37.48
N ARG A 924 -28.31 -9.91 -38.14
CA ARG A 924 -27.21 -8.99 -37.80
C ARG A 924 -27.30 -7.73 -38.65
N LEU A 925 -26.92 -6.58 -38.10
CA LEU A 925 -26.89 -5.34 -38.89
C LEU A 925 -25.79 -5.33 -39.94
N SER A 926 -26.15 -4.85 -41.12
CA SER A 926 -25.30 -4.70 -42.30
C SER A 926 -24.01 -3.91 -42.07
N HIS A 927 -23.08 -4.04 -43.03
CA HIS A 927 -21.76 -3.40 -43.06
C HIS A 927 -20.80 -3.86 -41.94
N ALA A 928 -20.79 -5.16 -41.63
CA ALA A 928 -19.95 -5.77 -40.60
C ALA A 928 -18.46 -5.36 -40.66
N ASP A 929 -17.88 -5.27 -41.86
CA ASP A 929 -16.47 -4.91 -42.05
C ASP A 929 -16.11 -3.47 -41.64
N ILE A 930 -17.07 -2.64 -41.22
CA ILE A 930 -16.75 -1.29 -40.77
C ILE A 930 -15.77 -1.28 -39.57
N SER A 931 -15.71 -2.37 -38.79
CA SER A 931 -14.75 -2.52 -37.69
C SER A 931 -13.34 -2.94 -38.11
N SER A 932 -13.15 -3.52 -39.30
CA SER A 932 -11.83 -3.87 -39.85
C SER A 932 -11.25 -2.75 -40.73
N LYS A 933 -12.11 -1.92 -41.33
CA LYS A 933 -11.72 -0.78 -42.17
C LYS A 933 -11.05 0.35 -41.35
N ILE A 934 -9.76 0.58 -41.58
CA ILE A 934 -8.98 1.62 -40.88
C ILE A 934 -9.33 3.02 -41.44
N PHE A 935 -10.27 3.72 -40.81
CA PHE A 935 -10.65 5.10 -41.13
C PHE A 935 -9.61 6.15 -40.65
N GLY A 936 -8.31 5.90 -40.90
CA GLY A 936 -7.21 6.70 -40.33
C GLY A 936 -6.77 7.92 -41.16
N SER A 937 -7.25 8.11 -42.39
CA SER A 937 -6.75 9.19 -43.24
C SER A 937 -7.23 10.58 -42.79
N ALA A 938 -6.32 11.55 -42.86
CA ALA A 938 -6.61 12.94 -42.46
C ALA A 938 -7.79 13.55 -43.24
N GLN A 939 -7.97 13.15 -44.51
CA GLN A 939 -9.08 13.58 -45.36
C GLN A 939 -10.41 12.96 -44.91
N MET A 940 -10.45 11.67 -44.53
CA MET A 940 -11.69 11.04 -44.03
C MET A 940 -12.10 11.60 -42.67
N HIS A 941 -11.17 11.86 -41.76
CA HIS A 941 -11.48 12.58 -40.51
C HIS A 941 -12.04 13.98 -40.78
N ARG A 942 -11.48 14.75 -41.73
CA ARG A 942 -12.04 16.05 -42.15
C ARG A 942 -13.45 15.91 -42.74
N ARG A 943 -13.72 14.89 -43.57
CA ARG A 943 -15.05 14.60 -44.17
C ARG A 943 -16.13 14.41 -43.10
N PHE A 944 -15.81 13.68 -42.03
CA PHE A 944 -16.70 13.50 -40.86
C PHE A 944 -16.69 14.67 -39.87
N GLY A 945 -15.94 15.74 -40.13
CA GLY A 945 -15.86 16.92 -39.27
C GLY A 945 -15.02 16.75 -38.01
N TYR A 946 -14.23 15.67 -37.88
CA TYR A 946 -13.32 15.49 -36.74
C TYR A 946 -12.07 16.37 -36.89
N LYS A 947 -11.86 17.28 -35.93
CA LYS A 947 -10.62 18.07 -35.84
C LYS A 947 -9.53 17.21 -35.20
N MET A 948 -8.52 16.85 -36.00
CA MET A 948 -7.28 16.24 -35.52
C MET A 948 -6.59 17.15 -34.50
N SER A 949 -6.04 16.56 -33.43
CA SER A 949 -5.14 17.25 -32.50
C SER A 949 -3.86 17.64 -33.23
N SER A 950 -3.52 18.94 -33.24
CA SER A 950 -2.27 19.46 -33.81
C SER A 950 -1.07 18.99 -32.99
N GLY A 951 -0.45 17.89 -33.42
CA GLY A 951 0.66 17.27 -32.71
C GLY A 951 2.01 17.87 -33.08
N LEU A 952 2.57 18.68 -32.19
CA LEU A 952 4.02 18.95 -32.13
C LEU A 952 4.60 18.85 -30.71
N PHE A 953 3.77 18.95 -29.66
CA PHE A 953 4.20 18.96 -28.26
C PHE A 953 3.46 17.98 -27.32
N HIS A 954 2.83 16.93 -27.86
CA HIS A 954 2.32 15.81 -27.06
C HIS A 954 2.83 14.49 -27.65
N LYS A 955 3.68 13.78 -26.90
CA LYS A 955 4.00 12.37 -27.18
C LYS A 955 2.72 11.54 -27.02
N LYS A 956 2.52 10.56 -27.91
CA LYS A 956 1.55 9.49 -27.69
C LYS A 956 2.22 8.42 -26.86
N ASP A 957 1.89 8.33 -25.57
CA ASP A 957 2.31 7.19 -24.76
C ASP A 957 1.63 5.92 -25.28
N GLY A 958 2.41 4.86 -25.50
CA GLY A 958 1.95 3.60 -26.08
C GLY A 958 1.09 2.80 -25.11
N TYR A 959 -0.21 3.09 -25.05
CA TYR A 959 -1.08 2.60 -23.97
C TYR A 959 -2.45 2.12 -24.46
N PHE A 960 -2.54 0.90 -25.00
CA PHE A 960 -3.82 0.15 -25.09
C PHE A 960 -3.66 -1.38 -25.07
N GLY A 961 -3.11 -1.91 -23.97
CA GLY A 961 -3.47 -3.28 -23.54
C GLY A 961 -4.96 -3.31 -23.16
N ARG A 962 -5.76 -4.18 -23.79
CA ARG A 962 -7.22 -4.23 -23.61
C ARG A 962 -7.58 -4.80 -22.23
N LYS A 963 -7.72 -3.93 -21.21
CA LYS A 963 -8.12 -4.32 -19.84
C LYS A 963 -9.44 -5.09 -19.86
N VAL A 964 -9.36 -6.40 -19.59
CA VAL A 964 -10.53 -7.23 -19.30
C VAL A 964 -11.14 -6.73 -17.99
N ARG A 965 -12.43 -6.37 -18.02
CA ARG A 965 -13.24 -6.09 -16.83
C ARG A 965 -14.06 -7.33 -16.51
N ALA A 966 -14.32 -7.57 -15.23
CA ALA A 966 -15.39 -8.49 -14.84
C ALA A 966 -16.72 -7.98 -15.45
N LEU A 967 -17.59 -8.91 -15.83
CA LEU A 967 -18.91 -8.57 -16.37
C LEU A 967 -19.76 -7.93 -15.25
N PRO A 968 -20.54 -6.87 -15.54
CA PRO A 968 -21.52 -6.38 -14.59
C PRO A 968 -22.62 -7.43 -14.39
N PRO A 969 -23.32 -7.43 -13.24
CA PRO A 969 -24.51 -8.27 -13.05
C PRO A 969 -25.60 -7.91 -14.07
N VAL A 970 -26.48 -8.88 -14.33
CA VAL A 970 -27.64 -8.73 -15.23
C VAL A 970 -28.47 -7.53 -14.78
N ARG A 971 -28.88 -6.69 -15.74
CA ARG A 971 -29.81 -5.60 -15.49
C ARG A 971 -31.22 -6.01 -15.91
N VAL A 972 -32.17 -5.82 -15.01
CA VAL A 972 -33.60 -5.92 -15.26
C VAL A 972 -34.12 -4.51 -15.60
N LEU A 973 -35.09 -4.41 -16.50
CA LEU A 973 -35.61 -3.16 -17.06
C LEU A 973 -37.13 -3.28 -17.27
N ASP A 974 -37.89 -3.11 -16.19
CA ASP A 974 -39.33 -3.42 -16.16
C ASP A 974 -40.22 -2.32 -16.75
N ALA A 975 -39.83 -1.05 -16.55
CA ALA A 975 -40.62 0.11 -16.98
C ALA A 975 -39.71 1.29 -17.41
N PRO A 976 -40.18 2.16 -18.33
CA PRO A 976 -39.52 3.43 -18.59
C PRO A 976 -39.52 4.30 -17.31
N PRO A 977 -38.38 4.93 -16.96
CA PRO A 977 -38.36 5.84 -15.82
C PRO A 977 -39.22 7.07 -16.14
N THR A 978 -40.11 7.43 -15.21
CA THR A 978 -40.93 8.64 -15.32
C THR A 978 -40.07 9.88 -15.57
N GLU A 979 -40.53 10.76 -16.46
CA GLU A 979 -39.83 12.01 -16.76
C GLU A 979 -39.62 12.84 -15.48
N PRO A 980 -38.39 13.28 -15.18
CA PRO A 980 -38.15 14.11 -14.01
C PRO A 980 -38.78 15.50 -14.23
N PRO A 981 -39.46 16.08 -13.23
CA PRO A 981 -40.18 17.35 -13.39
C PRO A 981 -39.25 18.47 -13.89
N PRO A 982 -39.78 19.40 -14.73
CA PRO A 982 -38.99 20.39 -15.43
C PRO A 982 -38.23 21.29 -14.46
N LYS A 983 -36.90 21.21 -14.51
CA LYS A 983 -36.03 21.96 -13.61
C LYS A 983 -35.83 23.37 -14.14
N GLN A 984 -36.22 24.36 -13.34
CA GLN A 984 -35.95 25.77 -13.61
C GLN A 984 -34.44 25.98 -13.83
N ARG A 985 -34.09 26.70 -14.89
CA ARG A 985 -32.71 27.01 -15.25
C ARG A 985 -32.37 28.43 -14.78
N PHE A 986 -31.41 28.53 -13.86
CA PHE A 986 -30.76 29.79 -13.55
C PHE A 986 -29.41 29.84 -14.26
N THR A 987 -29.22 30.80 -15.18
CA THR A 987 -27.94 31.06 -15.84
C THR A 987 -27.32 32.32 -15.26
N LEU A 988 -26.43 32.15 -14.28
CA LEU A 988 -25.59 33.23 -13.78
C LEU A 988 -24.71 33.75 -14.92
N THR A 989 -24.68 35.07 -15.07
CA THR A 989 -23.85 35.78 -16.04
C THR A 989 -22.39 35.82 -15.59
N LYS A 990 -21.53 36.44 -16.40
CA LYS A 990 -20.11 36.60 -16.04
C LYS A 990 -19.90 37.62 -14.92
N ASP A 991 -20.87 38.50 -14.71
CA ASP A 991 -20.82 39.59 -13.74
C ASP A 991 -21.48 39.16 -12.41
N ASP A 992 -22.52 38.30 -12.45
CA ASP A 992 -22.98 37.58 -11.25
C ASP A 992 -21.87 36.72 -10.61
N LEU A 993 -20.92 36.26 -11.43
CA LEU A 993 -19.73 35.52 -10.99
C LEU A 993 -18.59 36.43 -10.50
N SER A 994 -18.59 37.74 -10.79
CA SER A 994 -17.55 38.66 -10.29
C SER A 994 -17.80 39.08 -8.85
N GLY A 995 -19.07 39.15 -8.43
CA GLY A 995 -19.47 39.41 -7.03
C GLY A 995 -18.91 38.40 -6.01
N LEU A 996 -18.49 37.20 -6.45
CA LEU A 996 -17.80 36.22 -5.60
C LEU A 996 -16.35 36.61 -5.24
N HIS A 997 -15.76 37.61 -5.90
CA HIS A 997 -14.34 37.99 -5.79
C HIS A 997 -14.13 39.50 -5.50
N GLY A 998 -15.09 40.12 -4.79
CA GLY A 998 -14.90 41.39 -4.09
C GLY A 998 -15.27 42.67 -4.87
N HIS A 999 -15.76 43.66 -4.11
CA HIS A 999 -15.99 45.05 -4.53
C HIS A 999 -16.99 45.31 -5.68
N ALA A 1000 -18.24 44.86 -5.52
CA ALA A 1000 -19.40 45.44 -6.21
C ALA A 1000 -20.65 45.44 -5.28
N LYS A 1001 -21.59 46.37 -5.49
CA LYS A 1001 -22.87 46.38 -4.75
C LYS A 1001 -23.79 45.26 -5.24
N VAL A 1002 -24.46 44.61 -4.30
CA VAL A 1002 -25.42 43.51 -4.56
C VAL A 1002 -26.72 44.06 -5.16
N HIS A 1003 -27.33 43.30 -6.08
CA HIS A 1003 -28.59 43.65 -6.74
C HIS A 1003 -29.80 43.35 -5.82
N ASN A 1004 -30.87 44.15 -5.91
CA ASN A 1004 -32.03 44.15 -4.98
C ASN A 1004 -32.96 42.91 -5.02
N LEU A 1005 -32.45 41.73 -5.38
CA LEU A 1005 -33.16 40.43 -5.31
C LEU A 1005 -32.45 39.41 -4.39
N LEU A 1006 -31.46 39.86 -3.63
CA LEU A 1006 -30.79 39.09 -2.57
C LEU A 1006 -31.09 39.75 -1.21
N PRO A 1007 -31.70 39.04 -0.23
CA PRO A 1007 -32.00 39.61 1.08
C PRO A 1007 -30.71 39.89 1.88
N SER A 1008 -30.36 41.17 2.05
CA SER A 1008 -29.21 41.61 2.83
C SER A 1008 -29.54 41.69 4.34
N GLY A 1009 -29.44 40.57 5.05
CA GLY A 1009 -29.65 40.48 6.50
C GLY A 1009 -28.37 40.73 7.32
N TYR A 1010 -27.82 41.95 7.30
CA TYR A 1010 -26.76 42.36 8.23
C TYR A 1010 -27.33 43.31 9.30
N ASN A 1011 -27.16 42.97 10.58
CA ASN A 1011 -27.25 43.93 11.68
C ASN A 1011 -25.85 44.38 12.08
N THR A 1012 -25.42 45.53 11.56
CA THR A 1012 -24.35 46.32 12.18
C THR A 1012 -24.90 47.07 13.40
N ARG A 1013 -24.05 47.34 14.40
CA ARG A 1013 -24.44 48.00 15.64
C ARG A 1013 -23.55 49.22 15.85
N ASP A 1014 -24.15 50.42 15.87
CA ASP A 1014 -23.42 51.67 16.00
C ASP A 1014 -23.01 51.97 17.45
N TYR A 1015 -21.93 52.76 17.59
CA TYR A 1015 -21.38 53.26 18.84
C TYR A 1015 -21.37 54.80 18.85
N PRO A 1016 -21.73 55.44 19.98
CA PRO A 1016 -21.32 56.79 20.31
C PRO A 1016 -20.34 56.81 21.51
N GLN A 1017 -19.09 57.24 21.23
CA GLN A 1017 -17.93 57.34 22.14
C GLN A 1017 -17.36 56.00 22.66
#